data_AF-A0A3D4A3N4-F1
#
_entry.id   AF-A0A3D4A3N4-F1
#
_cell.length_a   1.000
_cell.length_b   1.000
_cell.length_c   1.000
_cell.angle_alpha   90.00
_cell.angle_beta   90.00
_cell.angle_gamma   90.00
#
_symmetry.space_group_name_H-M   'P 1'
#
loop_
_entity.id
_entity.type
_entity.pdbx_description
1 polymer ?
#
loop_
_entity_poly.entity_id
_entity_poly.type
_entity_poly.pdbx_seq_one_letter_code
_entity_poly.pdbx_strand_id
1 'polypeptide(L)'
;MRAFGFVACLFVLLSIVSVVDAAETVAGKSLKQWSADLQSENQTTRLRAAKTLGIFGESAGDVFNQMLDHDDVSVVYHAASHIGDSRVKSDTVAGKLTKLLAHEHASVQVAAAYALCRIDGVKEKYAAVLNSALASKERGAACSAAEMYQRIGPAASQHALAALKAAQQNNDYHVKGAVINALRTVESNPYKPEPAERPKMGGRYRTWLNAKSVPRPELAGDNKRLNILWISCEDISPNLGCYGDEYASTPNLDRLAEQGMRFSQAFTPAGVCAVVRSGIITGMYPISIGSQHMRSRIVTPDGVRCFSEYLREAGYFCTNKSKTDYQFDSPVTAWDRQGGNHQDWRDRAPGQPFFSIINLTISHESQIRHSHEVHKQVLAQLDSSQHHDPNRAGKFLPPIYPNTPATRMDWAFYQDNISAMDKQVGQVLKRLDEDGLSDNTIVIFWSDHGRGLPRGKRWIYDSGTHIPFIVRWPGQIKPSTVNDELVNTEDLTATTLALAGIERPDYMHGRVIVGEQKDPAPEYIYFHRDRMDEAYELMRGCRDHRFKYIRNYEPQKPYAQHISYMDKMPTLRELRRMDIEGTLKGAEVTFMRKSKPVEELYDIVHDPHETVNLAAKAKYKDVLTKMRNETIAWQDEIGDLGLVPEPIMMENMRPGNQMQRTAKPEIVREGDTVTVKCATPGASIQITQPNMPARLYNGSFKAVGQVRAVATRIGFQTSEAVVSNP
;
A
#
# COMPACT_ATOMS: atom_id res chain seq x y z
N MET A 1 -2.07 -43.05 61.96
CA MET A 1 -2.89 -43.90 61.08
C MET A 1 -3.69 -42.98 60.17
N ARG A 2 -3.09 -42.40 59.12
CA ARG A 2 -3.07 -42.88 57.73
C ARG A 2 -4.46 -43.18 57.16
N ALA A 3 -5.06 -42.20 56.49
CA ALA A 3 -6.10 -42.38 55.50
C ALA A 3 -5.96 -41.27 54.44
N PHE A 4 -6.18 -41.65 53.18
CA PHE A 4 -6.17 -40.87 51.93
C PHE A 4 -4.82 -40.54 51.30
N GLY A 5 -4.36 -41.49 50.47
CA GLY A 5 -3.39 -41.27 49.40
C GLY A 5 -3.66 -42.25 48.27
N PHE A 6 -3.60 -41.75 47.03
CA PHE A 6 -3.55 -42.48 45.75
C PHE A 6 -4.84 -43.09 45.17
N VAL A 7 -5.68 -42.26 44.53
CA VAL A 7 -6.22 -42.51 43.17
C VAL A 7 -6.52 -41.16 42.50
N ALA A 8 -5.56 -40.58 41.77
CA ALA A 8 -5.77 -39.55 40.74
C ALA A 8 -4.43 -39.16 40.09
N CYS A 9 -3.80 -40.09 39.36
CA CYS A 9 -2.67 -39.78 38.48
C CYS A 9 -2.69 -40.78 37.32
N LEU A 10 -3.71 -40.72 36.45
CA LEU A 10 -3.71 -41.47 35.20
C LEU A 10 -4.71 -40.91 34.17
N PHE A 11 -4.76 -39.58 33.92
CA PHE A 11 -5.58 -39.01 32.82
C PHE A 11 -5.08 -37.66 32.28
N VAL A 12 -3.76 -37.44 32.16
CA VAL A 12 -3.19 -36.21 31.52
C VAL A 12 -2.09 -36.51 30.47
N LEU A 13 -1.86 -37.77 30.10
CA LEU A 13 -0.88 -38.14 29.08
C LEU A 13 -1.49 -39.17 28.13
N LEU A 14 -2.34 -38.72 27.20
CA LEU A 14 -2.67 -39.36 25.92
C LEU A 14 -3.80 -38.57 25.21
N SER A 15 -3.43 -37.43 24.61
CA SER A 15 -4.23 -36.78 23.56
C SER A 15 -3.32 -36.22 22.45
N ILE A 16 -2.18 -36.86 22.23
CA ILE A 16 -1.31 -36.62 21.07
C ILE A 16 -1.22 -37.97 20.37
N VAL A 17 -1.61 -37.98 19.09
CA VAL A 17 -1.77 -39.14 18.19
C VAL A 17 -3.10 -39.88 18.31
N SER A 18 -4.13 -39.36 17.63
CA SER A 18 -5.02 -40.15 16.74
C SER A 18 -6.04 -39.24 16.04
N VAL A 19 -5.59 -38.54 15.00
CA VAL A 19 -6.43 -38.26 13.82
C VAL A 19 -5.52 -38.37 12.60
N VAL A 20 -5.19 -39.61 12.21
CA VAL A 20 -4.72 -39.90 10.84
C VAL A 20 -5.92 -40.49 10.12
N ASP A 21 -6.76 -39.61 9.57
CA ASP A 21 -7.24 -39.65 8.18
C ASP A 21 -8.32 -38.56 7.99
N ALA A 22 -7.92 -37.43 7.41
CA ALA A 22 -8.80 -36.51 6.70
C ALA A 22 -7.90 -35.54 5.94
N ALA A 23 -7.50 -35.92 4.72
CA ALA A 23 -6.81 -35.11 3.72
C ALA A 23 -6.50 -33.67 4.18
N GLU A 24 -5.30 -33.41 4.71
CA GLU A 24 -4.94 -32.04 5.10
C GLU A 24 -5.01 -31.19 3.82
N THR A 25 -6.00 -30.29 3.77
CA THR A 25 -6.13 -29.31 2.70
C THR A 25 -5.76 -27.95 3.24
N VAL A 26 -4.97 -27.20 2.47
CA VAL A 26 -4.72 -25.78 2.72
C VAL A 26 -5.51 -24.99 1.69
N ALA A 27 -6.39 -24.10 2.16
CA ALA A 27 -7.30 -23.34 1.31
C ALA A 27 -8.06 -24.25 0.31
N GLY A 28 -8.62 -25.36 0.79
CA GLY A 28 -9.47 -26.26 0.01
C GLY A 28 -8.77 -27.19 -1.00
N LYS A 29 -7.43 -27.12 -1.14
CA LYS A 29 -6.65 -28.05 -1.97
C LYS A 29 -5.71 -28.90 -1.10
N SER A 30 -5.60 -30.18 -1.45
CA SER A 30 -4.63 -31.11 -0.84
C SER A 30 -3.20 -30.80 -1.28
N LEU A 31 -2.22 -31.37 -0.57
CA LEU A 31 -0.79 -31.28 -0.94
C LEU A 31 -0.56 -31.67 -2.41
N LYS A 32 -1.13 -32.80 -2.86
CA LYS A 32 -1.01 -33.28 -4.25
C LYS A 32 -1.55 -32.27 -5.27
N GLN A 33 -2.67 -31.63 -4.97
CA GLN A 33 -3.28 -30.64 -5.86
C GLN A 33 -2.40 -29.37 -5.95
N TRP A 34 -1.87 -28.89 -4.83
CA TRP A 34 -0.93 -27.77 -4.85
C TRP A 34 0.39 -28.12 -5.56
N SER A 35 0.92 -29.34 -5.37
CA SER A 35 2.11 -29.79 -6.09
C SER A 35 1.90 -29.84 -7.61
N ALA A 36 0.70 -30.21 -8.07
CA ALA A 36 0.38 -30.22 -9.49
C ALA A 36 0.39 -28.81 -10.10
N ASP A 37 -0.08 -27.80 -9.36
CA ASP A 37 -0.08 -26.40 -9.79
C ASP A 37 1.35 -25.84 -10.02
N LEU A 38 2.40 -26.47 -9.48
CA LEU A 38 3.80 -26.07 -9.77
C LEU A 38 4.16 -26.20 -11.25
N GLN A 39 3.45 -27.06 -12.01
CA GLN A 39 3.68 -27.25 -13.44
C GLN A 39 2.83 -26.31 -14.32
N SER A 40 2.06 -25.40 -13.71
CA SER A 40 1.25 -24.43 -14.45
C SER A 40 2.12 -23.49 -15.28
N GLU A 41 1.74 -23.25 -16.53
CA GLU A 41 2.35 -22.21 -17.38
C GLU A 41 2.04 -20.80 -16.86
N ASN A 42 0.85 -20.60 -16.28
CA ASN A 42 0.50 -19.36 -15.58
C ASN A 42 1.40 -19.19 -14.34
N GLN A 43 2.25 -18.17 -14.37
CA GLN A 43 3.21 -17.87 -13.30
C GLN A 43 2.52 -17.59 -11.96
N THR A 44 1.43 -16.83 -11.94
CA THR A 44 0.69 -16.53 -10.69
C THR A 44 0.23 -17.82 -10.04
N THR A 45 -0.41 -18.72 -10.79
CA THR A 45 -0.87 -20.02 -10.26
C THR A 45 0.30 -20.84 -9.70
N ARG A 46 1.40 -20.93 -10.44
CA ARG A 46 2.62 -21.65 -10.03
C ARG A 46 3.23 -21.07 -8.75
N LEU A 47 3.39 -19.75 -8.67
CA LEU A 47 3.98 -19.09 -7.50
C LEU A 47 3.04 -19.07 -6.28
N ARG A 48 1.72 -19.03 -6.49
CA ARG A 48 0.71 -19.22 -5.44
C ARG A 48 0.84 -20.59 -4.81
N ALA A 49 1.05 -21.62 -5.63
CA ALA A 49 1.29 -22.97 -5.17
C ALA A 49 2.62 -23.08 -4.41
N ALA A 50 3.72 -22.60 -5.00
CA ALA A 50 5.04 -22.59 -4.36
C ALA A 50 5.01 -21.90 -2.99
N LYS A 51 4.28 -20.78 -2.87
CA LYS A 51 4.11 -20.08 -1.60
C LYS A 51 3.26 -20.87 -0.61
N THR A 52 2.14 -21.43 -1.06
CA THR A 52 1.17 -22.14 -0.20
C THR A 52 1.72 -23.45 0.35
N LEU A 53 2.56 -24.16 -0.42
CA LEU A 53 3.16 -25.43 -0.02
C LEU A 53 3.94 -25.35 1.30
N GLY A 54 4.51 -24.18 1.63
CA GLY A 54 5.17 -23.93 2.92
C GLY A 54 4.28 -24.16 4.15
N ILE A 55 2.96 -24.00 4.02
CA ILE A 55 2.01 -24.14 5.13
C ILE A 55 1.84 -25.61 5.56
N PHE A 56 2.09 -26.57 4.65
CA PHE A 56 2.09 -28.00 4.98
C PHE A 56 3.28 -28.42 5.84
N GLY A 57 4.30 -27.56 5.99
CA GLY A 57 5.47 -27.84 6.81
C GLY A 57 6.19 -29.11 6.37
N GLU A 58 6.53 -29.97 7.35
CA GLU A 58 7.30 -31.20 7.11
C GLU A 58 6.61 -32.16 6.13
N SER A 59 5.27 -32.19 6.09
CA SER A 59 4.49 -33.05 5.19
C SER A 59 4.77 -32.77 3.70
N ALA A 60 5.30 -31.58 3.35
CA ALA A 60 5.67 -31.22 1.99
C ALA A 60 7.15 -31.49 1.65
N GLY A 61 7.90 -32.19 2.50
CA GLY A 61 9.36 -32.37 2.34
C GLY A 61 9.81 -32.90 0.98
N ASP A 62 9.14 -33.92 0.44
CA ASP A 62 9.44 -34.47 -0.89
C ASP A 62 9.17 -33.46 -2.00
N VAL A 63 8.11 -32.65 -1.85
CA VAL A 63 7.75 -31.59 -2.79
C VAL A 63 8.79 -30.48 -2.75
N PHE A 64 9.24 -30.06 -1.57
CA PHE A 64 10.31 -29.07 -1.45
C PHE A 64 11.60 -29.56 -2.10
N ASN A 65 11.95 -30.84 -1.94
CA ASN A 65 13.10 -31.43 -2.61
C ASN A 65 12.98 -31.35 -4.15
N GLN A 66 11.79 -31.55 -4.72
CA GLN A 66 11.54 -31.36 -6.16
C GLN A 66 11.63 -29.88 -6.56
N MET A 67 11.06 -28.98 -5.77
CA MET A 67 11.08 -27.53 -6.04
C MET A 67 12.50 -26.94 -6.06
N LEU A 68 13.46 -27.53 -5.33
CA LEU A 68 14.87 -27.08 -5.38
C LEU A 68 15.53 -27.27 -6.76
N ASP A 69 14.99 -28.14 -7.62
CA ASP A 69 15.48 -28.39 -8.98
C ASP A 69 14.65 -27.66 -10.06
N HIS A 70 13.72 -26.78 -9.66
CA HIS A 70 12.83 -26.11 -10.61
C HIS A 70 13.54 -25.00 -11.39
N ASP A 71 13.20 -24.83 -12.68
CA ASP A 71 13.76 -23.78 -13.56
C ASP A 71 13.32 -22.34 -13.18
N ASP A 72 12.38 -22.18 -12.25
CA ASP A 72 11.86 -20.88 -11.85
C ASP A 72 12.53 -20.51 -10.53
N VAL A 73 13.42 -19.53 -10.60
CA VAL A 73 14.21 -19.04 -9.46
C VAL A 73 13.35 -18.70 -8.23
N SER A 74 12.11 -18.24 -8.44
CA SER A 74 11.19 -17.92 -7.35
C SER A 74 10.68 -19.18 -6.64
N VAL A 75 10.45 -20.26 -7.37
CA VAL A 75 10.08 -21.57 -6.81
C VAL A 75 11.24 -22.12 -5.98
N VAL A 76 12.47 -22.04 -6.49
CA VAL A 76 13.69 -22.47 -5.77
C VAL A 76 13.88 -21.68 -4.48
N TYR A 77 13.72 -20.35 -4.53
CA TYR A 77 13.80 -19.48 -3.35
C TYR A 77 12.76 -19.84 -2.29
N HIS A 78 11.50 -20.04 -2.69
CA HIS A 78 10.43 -20.45 -1.79
C HIS A 78 10.74 -21.81 -1.16
N ALA A 79 11.20 -22.79 -1.96
CA ALA A 79 11.57 -24.12 -1.47
C ALA A 79 12.65 -24.05 -0.36
N ALA A 80 13.75 -23.35 -0.62
CA ALA A 80 14.83 -23.19 0.35
C ALA A 80 14.35 -22.50 1.63
N SER A 81 13.55 -21.42 1.50
CA SER A 81 12.96 -20.72 2.64
C SER A 81 12.05 -21.62 3.47
N HIS A 82 11.17 -22.38 2.82
CA HIS A 82 10.24 -23.31 3.47
C HIS A 82 10.96 -24.45 4.17
N ILE A 83 12.03 -24.99 3.58
CA ILE A 83 12.89 -26.00 4.22
C ILE A 83 13.53 -25.43 5.48
N GLY A 84 14.01 -24.19 5.47
CA GLY A 84 14.54 -23.55 6.68
C GLY A 84 13.49 -23.33 7.75
N ASP A 85 12.28 -22.92 7.37
CA ASP A 85 11.16 -22.69 8.28
C ASP A 85 10.68 -23.99 8.93
N SER A 86 10.47 -25.05 8.14
CA SER A 86 9.98 -26.37 8.56
C SER A 86 11.06 -27.32 9.08
N ARG A 87 12.35 -27.01 8.84
CA ARG A 87 13.52 -27.84 9.22
C ARG A 87 13.55 -29.24 8.60
N VAL A 88 12.91 -29.42 7.44
CA VAL A 88 12.98 -30.68 6.67
C VAL A 88 14.44 -31.03 6.35
N LYS A 89 14.88 -32.23 6.73
CA LYS A 89 16.27 -32.66 6.60
C LYS A 89 16.39 -34.03 5.93
N SER A 90 17.21 -34.10 4.89
CA SER A 90 17.75 -35.34 4.31
C SER A 90 19.09 -35.06 3.64
N ASP A 91 19.91 -36.09 3.41
CA ASP A 91 21.21 -35.93 2.74
C ASP A 91 21.05 -35.35 1.33
N THR A 92 19.98 -35.74 0.62
CA THR A 92 19.64 -35.19 -0.70
C THR A 92 19.34 -33.69 -0.61
N VAL A 93 18.49 -33.27 0.34
CA VAL A 93 18.14 -31.85 0.53
C VAL A 93 19.37 -31.04 0.93
N ALA A 94 20.16 -31.52 1.89
CA ALA A 94 21.40 -30.85 2.32
C ALA A 94 22.41 -30.72 1.17
N GLY A 95 22.55 -31.75 0.34
CA GLY A 95 23.40 -31.74 -0.85
C GLY A 95 22.96 -30.70 -1.88
N LYS A 96 21.66 -30.61 -2.18
CA LYS A 96 21.11 -29.60 -3.10
C LYS A 96 21.26 -28.17 -2.57
N LEU A 97 20.91 -27.93 -1.31
CA LEU A 97 21.09 -26.63 -0.68
C LEU A 97 22.56 -26.19 -0.67
N THR A 98 23.49 -27.13 -0.45
CA THR A 98 24.93 -26.83 -0.50
C THR A 98 25.36 -26.37 -1.90
N LYS A 99 24.83 -26.98 -2.98
CA LYS A 99 25.08 -26.50 -4.35
C LYS A 99 24.51 -25.10 -4.57
N LEU A 100 23.33 -24.81 -4.03
CA LEU A 100 22.68 -23.50 -4.15
C LEU A 100 23.42 -22.36 -3.44
N LEU A 101 24.39 -22.65 -2.57
CA LEU A 101 25.29 -21.61 -2.01
C LEU A 101 26.13 -20.92 -3.09
N ALA A 102 26.28 -21.52 -4.27
CA ALA A 102 26.99 -20.96 -5.43
C ALA A 102 26.04 -20.59 -6.59
N HIS A 103 24.74 -20.44 -6.33
CA HIS A 103 23.75 -20.06 -7.33
C HIS A 103 23.99 -18.64 -7.88
N GLU A 104 23.59 -18.33 -9.11
CA GLU A 104 23.84 -17.01 -9.72
C GLU A 104 23.12 -15.86 -8.98
N HIS A 105 21.90 -16.13 -8.50
CA HIS A 105 21.13 -15.18 -7.70
C HIS A 105 21.54 -15.21 -6.21
N ALA A 106 22.03 -14.07 -5.69
CA ALA A 106 22.42 -13.94 -4.28
C ALA A 106 21.28 -14.22 -3.29
N SER A 107 20.03 -13.91 -3.65
CA SER A 107 18.85 -14.19 -2.82
C SER A 107 18.60 -15.70 -2.63
N VAL A 108 18.90 -16.53 -3.64
CA VAL A 108 18.83 -17.99 -3.54
C VAL A 108 19.96 -18.52 -2.66
N GLN A 109 21.17 -17.98 -2.79
CA GLN A 109 22.28 -18.31 -1.89
C GLN A 109 21.92 -18.02 -0.43
N VAL A 110 21.30 -16.87 -0.17
CA VAL A 110 20.80 -16.47 1.16
C VAL A 110 19.75 -17.44 1.69
N ALA A 111 18.74 -17.80 0.89
CA ALA A 111 17.70 -18.74 1.30
C ALA A 111 18.28 -20.15 1.57
N ALA A 112 19.24 -20.61 0.76
CA ALA A 112 19.92 -21.87 0.96
C ALA A 112 20.80 -21.88 2.22
N ALA A 113 21.55 -20.81 2.46
CA ALA A 113 22.35 -20.63 3.68
C ALA A 113 21.48 -20.59 4.94
N TYR A 114 20.32 -19.92 4.88
CA TYR A 114 19.32 -19.96 5.94
C TYR A 114 18.84 -21.38 6.23
N ALA A 115 18.43 -22.12 5.19
CA ALA A 115 17.97 -23.49 5.32
C ALA A 115 19.02 -24.38 5.98
N LEU A 116 20.28 -24.30 5.52
CA LEU A 116 21.41 -25.04 6.09
C LEU A 116 21.69 -24.66 7.54
N CYS A 117 21.65 -23.38 7.91
CA CYS A 117 21.73 -22.94 9.31
C CYS A 117 20.65 -23.60 10.19
N ARG A 118 19.45 -23.79 9.65
CA ARG A 118 18.29 -24.31 10.38
C ARG A 118 18.30 -25.84 10.54
N ILE A 119 18.86 -26.58 9.58
CA ILE A 119 18.89 -28.07 9.60
C ILE A 119 20.22 -28.67 10.09
N ASP A 120 21.32 -27.92 9.98
CA ASP A 120 22.68 -28.37 10.33
C ASP A 120 23.36 -27.52 11.42
N GLY A 121 22.65 -26.53 11.95
CA GLY A 121 23.20 -25.54 12.87
C GLY A 121 23.95 -24.40 12.16
N VAL A 122 24.13 -23.29 12.86
CA VAL A 122 24.81 -22.10 12.32
C VAL A 122 26.31 -22.36 12.29
N LYS A 123 26.85 -22.61 11.10
CA LYS A 123 28.28 -22.83 10.86
C LYS A 123 28.89 -21.62 10.16
N GLU A 124 30.18 -21.39 10.38
CA GLU A 124 30.98 -20.31 9.75
C GLU A 124 30.69 -20.17 8.25
N LYS A 125 30.75 -21.27 7.50
CA LYS A 125 30.54 -21.28 6.04
C LYS A 125 29.14 -20.84 5.59
N TYR A 126 28.10 -21.11 6.39
CA TYR A 126 26.73 -20.70 6.08
C TYR A 126 26.50 -19.24 6.47
N ALA A 127 26.98 -18.86 7.65
CA ALA A 127 26.91 -17.48 8.10
C ALA A 127 27.73 -16.53 7.22
N ALA A 128 28.85 -16.98 6.64
CA ALA A 128 29.66 -16.19 5.70
C ALA A 128 28.84 -15.71 4.49
N VAL A 129 27.95 -16.55 3.96
CA VAL A 129 27.07 -16.19 2.84
C VAL A 129 26.07 -15.11 3.25
N LEU A 130 25.39 -15.31 4.39
CA LEU A 130 24.45 -14.33 4.94
C LEU A 130 25.14 -12.99 5.28
N ASN A 131 26.33 -13.02 5.88
CA ASN A 131 27.14 -11.85 6.19
C ASN A 131 27.60 -11.11 4.94
N SER A 132 27.98 -11.83 3.88
CA SER A 132 28.34 -11.23 2.59
C SER A 132 27.14 -10.53 1.95
N ALA A 133 25.97 -11.17 1.96
CA ALA A 133 24.73 -10.58 1.45
C ALA A 133 24.32 -9.32 2.22
N LEU A 134 24.45 -9.30 3.56
CA LEU A 134 24.22 -8.09 4.39
C LEU A 134 25.11 -6.91 4.00
N ALA A 135 26.35 -7.18 3.58
CA ALA A 135 27.31 -6.17 3.14
C ALA A 135 27.17 -5.80 1.65
N SER A 136 26.34 -6.51 0.89
CA SER A 136 26.17 -6.31 -0.54
C SER A 136 25.44 -4.99 -0.86
N LYS A 137 25.60 -4.52 -2.10
CA LYS A 137 24.84 -3.38 -2.64
C LYS A 137 23.44 -3.77 -3.12
N GLU A 138 23.19 -5.07 -3.28
CA GLU A 138 21.89 -5.63 -3.63
C GLU A 138 20.95 -5.51 -2.44
N ARG A 139 20.14 -4.45 -2.43
CA ARG A 139 19.18 -4.16 -1.35
C ARG A 139 18.32 -5.38 -1.01
N GLY A 140 17.90 -6.16 -2.01
CA GLY A 140 17.07 -7.35 -1.84
C GLY A 140 17.78 -8.44 -1.04
N ALA A 141 19.00 -8.81 -1.45
CA ALA A 141 19.81 -9.81 -0.77
C ALA A 141 20.14 -9.40 0.67
N ALA A 142 20.48 -8.13 0.89
CA ALA A 142 20.77 -7.60 2.23
C ALA A 142 19.54 -7.66 3.16
N CYS A 143 18.37 -7.20 2.71
CA CYS A 143 17.12 -7.30 3.48
C CYS A 143 16.74 -8.76 3.75
N SER A 144 16.85 -9.64 2.74
CA SER A 144 16.57 -11.07 2.90
C SER A 144 17.51 -11.70 3.93
N ALA A 145 18.81 -11.40 3.92
CA ALA A 145 19.75 -11.95 4.89
C ALA A 145 19.44 -11.50 6.34
N ALA A 146 19.04 -10.23 6.52
CA ALA A 146 18.56 -9.74 7.82
C ALA A 146 17.29 -10.49 8.28
N GLU A 147 16.30 -10.66 7.40
CA GLU A 147 15.09 -11.44 7.72
C GLU A 147 15.43 -12.90 8.07
N MET A 148 16.35 -13.54 7.33
CA MET A 148 16.77 -14.91 7.63
C MET A 148 17.46 -15.01 8.99
N TYR A 149 18.30 -14.05 9.37
CA TYR A 149 18.86 -14.00 10.72
C TYR A 149 17.80 -13.77 11.80
N GLN A 150 16.80 -12.93 11.53
CA GLN A 150 15.66 -12.77 12.41
C GLN A 150 14.94 -14.11 12.64
N ARG A 151 14.74 -14.90 11.58
CA ARG A 151 14.11 -16.23 11.65
C ARG A 151 14.99 -17.29 12.32
N ILE A 152 16.32 -17.20 12.24
CA ILE A 152 17.23 -18.09 12.98
C ILE A 152 17.20 -17.74 14.49
N GLY A 153 17.12 -16.45 14.82
CA GLY A 153 17.02 -15.97 16.19
C GLY A 153 18.33 -16.09 16.97
N PRO A 154 18.27 -16.26 18.31
CA PRO A 154 19.44 -16.21 19.20
C PRO A 154 20.58 -17.17 18.84
N ALA A 155 20.27 -18.28 18.17
CA ALA A 155 21.27 -19.25 17.70
C ALA A 155 22.28 -18.66 16.69
N ALA A 156 21.95 -17.55 16.03
CA ALA A 156 22.84 -16.87 15.09
C ALA A 156 23.81 -15.88 15.77
N SER A 157 23.64 -15.58 17.06
CA SER A 157 24.31 -14.48 17.75
C SER A 157 25.84 -14.47 17.58
N GLN A 158 26.48 -15.63 17.75
CA GLN A 158 27.94 -15.77 17.61
C GLN A 158 28.45 -15.35 16.22
N HIS A 159 27.70 -15.61 15.15
CA HIS A 159 28.16 -15.40 13.78
C HIS A 159 27.57 -14.16 13.09
N ALA A 160 26.43 -13.66 13.56
CA ALA A 160 25.66 -12.60 12.90
C ALA A 160 25.86 -11.21 13.52
N LEU A 161 26.17 -11.13 14.82
CA LEU A 161 26.03 -9.88 15.57
C LEU A 161 26.92 -8.74 15.05
N ALA A 162 28.17 -9.04 14.72
CA ALA A 162 29.11 -8.07 14.18
C ALA A 162 28.66 -7.54 12.80
N ALA A 163 28.22 -8.45 11.91
CA ALA A 163 27.75 -8.09 10.58
C ALA A 163 26.45 -7.28 10.63
N LEU A 164 25.50 -7.67 11.48
CA LEU A 164 24.25 -6.92 11.68
C LEU A 164 24.54 -5.52 12.24
N LYS A 165 25.43 -5.36 13.23
CA LYS A 165 25.80 -4.03 13.76
C LYS A 165 26.47 -3.15 12.72
N ALA A 166 27.30 -3.72 11.85
CA ALA A 166 27.88 -3.01 10.72
C ALA A 166 26.79 -2.58 9.71
N ALA A 167 25.89 -3.50 9.34
CA ALA A 167 24.79 -3.23 8.41
C ALA A 167 23.74 -2.26 8.96
N GLN A 168 23.64 -2.08 10.28
CA GLN A 168 22.78 -1.08 10.90
C GLN A 168 23.16 0.36 10.52
N GLN A 169 24.41 0.58 10.12
CA GLN A 169 24.93 1.85 9.63
C GLN A 169 24.70 2.07 8.12
N ASN A 170 23.99 1.15 7.45
CA ASN A 170 23.66 1.29 6.03
C ASN A 170 22.74 2.50 5.82
N ASN A 171 22.98 3.25 4.73
CA ASN A 171 22.20 4.42 4.35
C ASN A 171 20.85 4.06 3.70
N ASP A 172 20.67 2.81 3.26
CA ASP A 172 19.39 2.33 2.74
C ASP A 172 18.41 2.10 3.90
N TYR A 173 17.29 2.82 3.85
CA TYR A 173 16.22 2.78 4.85
C TYR A 173 15.68 1.37 5.10
N HIS A 174 15.54 0.55 4.06
CA HIS A 174 14.97 -0.80 4.16
C HIS A 174 15.93 -1.78 4.80
N VAL A 175 17.19 -1.75 4.37
CA VAL A 175 18.24 -2.60 4.95
C VAL A 175 18.39 -2.29 6.43
N LYS A 176 18.44 -0.99 6.78
CA LYS A 176 18.51 -0.56 8.18
C LYS A 176 17.32 -1.07 9.01
N GLY A 177 16.10 -0.93 8.50
CA GLY A 177 14.89 -1.41 9.19
C GLY A 177 14.89 -2.93 9.41
N ALA A 178 15.20 -3.70 8.37
CA ALA A 178 15.30 -5.16 8.45
C ALA A 178 16.38 -5.62 9.45
N VAL A 179 17.55 -4.96 9.44
CA VAL A 179 18.65 -5.23 10.36
C VAL A 179 18.28 -4.93 11.82
N ILE A 180 17.55 -3.84 12.08
CA ILE A 180 17.05 -3.52 13.43
C ILE A 180 16.13 -4.64 13.94
N ASN A 181 15.22 -5.13 13.10
CA ASN A 181 14.34 -6.26 13.47
C ASN A 181 15.13 -7.55 13.74
N ALA A 182 16.15 -7.84 12.91
CA ALA A 182 17.03 -8.97 13.11
C ALA A 182 17.81 -8.88 14.44
N LEU A 183 18.45 -7.75 14.72
CA LEU A 183 19.20 -7.50 15.96
C LEU A 183 18.34 -7.74 17.20
N ARG A 184 17.10 -7.24 17.20
CA ARG A 184 16.19 -7.42 18.35
C ARG A 184 15.89 -8.88 18.67
N THR A 185 15.84 -9.74 17.67
CA THR A 185 15.58 -11.17 17.86
C THR A 185 16.87 -11.92 18.20
N VAL A 186 17.97 -11.60 17.52
CA VAL A 186 19.28 -12.26 17.68
C VAL A 186 19.93 -11.92 19.02
N GLU A 187 19.78 -10.70 19.54
CA GLU A 187 20.32 -10.27 20.83
C GLU A 187 19.50 -10.75 22.04
N SER A 188 18.37 -11.44 21.83
CA SER A 188 17.44 -11.85 22.91
C SER A 188 16.97 -10.69 23.80
N ASN A 189 16.78 -9.50 23.23
CA ASN A 189 16.39 -8.30 23.97
C ASN A 189 14.85 -8.17 24.00
N PRO A 190 14.16 -8.41 25.14
CA PRO A 190 12.73 -8.11 25.25
C PRO A 190 12.51 -6.61 25.00
N TYR A 191 11.40 -6.27 24.36
CA TYR A 191 11.00 -4.91 24.01
C TYR A 191 11.28 -3.90 25.13
N LYS A 192 12.31 -3.07 24.96
CA LYS A 192 12.53 -1.85 25.74
C LYS A 192 12.12 -0.66 24.88
N PRO A 193 11.08 0.10 25.26
CA PRO A 193 10.72 1.30 24.52
C PRO A 193 11.87 2.31 24.63
N GLU A 194 12.47 2.67 23.50
CA GLU A 194 13.48 3.74 23.47
C GLU A 194 12.86 5.11 23.74
N PRO A 195 13.51 5.98 24.51
CA PRO A 195 13.11 7.37 24.64
C PRO A 195 13.32 8.11 23.32
N ALA A 196 12.34 8.95 22.97
CA ALA A 196 12.31 9.66 21.70
C ALA A 196 13.46 10.69 21.59
N GLU A 197 14.51 10.37 20.83
CA GLU A 197 15.44 11.38 20.34
C GLU A 197 14.84 12.15 19.17
N ARG A 198 14.91 13.48 19.28
CA ARG A 198 14.37 14.45 18.32
C ARG A 198 15.35 14.66 17.17
N PRO A 199 14.91 14.61 15.90
CA PRO A 199 15.67 15.25 14.83
C PRO A 199 15.62 16.77 15.02
N LYS A 200 16.80 17.41 15.05
CA LYS A 200 16.92 18.87 14.93
C LYS A 200 16.71 19.25 13.46
N MET A 201 15.58 19.88 13.16
CA MET A 201 15.35 20.57 11.88
C MET A 201 15.54 22.07 12.11
N GLY A 202 16.56 22.64 11.46
CA GLY A 202 16.81 24.08 11.47
C GLY A 202 16.11 24.81 10.32
N GLY A 203 15.69 26.06 10.57
CA GLY A 203 15.79 27.13 9.58
C GLY A 203 14.52 27.70 8.92
N ARG A 204 13.72 28.44 9.70
CA ARG A 204 12.97 29.70 9.42
C ARG A 204 12.38 29.96 8.01
N TYR A 205 11.05 30.07 7.94
CA TYR A 205 10.34 30.79 6.87
C TYR A 205 9.79 32.13 7.40
N ARG A 206 10.03 33.21 6.65
CA ARG A 206 9.48 34.58 6.85
C ARG A 206 8.22 34.76 6.03
N THR A 207 7.22 35.39 6.64
CA THR A 207 5.93 35.84 6.09
C THR A 207 6.07 37.01 5.11
N TRP A 208 5.21 37.06 4.08
CA TRP A 208 4.78 38.31 3.45
C TRP A 208 3.29 38.28 3.11
N LEU A 209 2.62 39.38 3.45
CA LEU A 209 1.20 39.69 3.29
C LEU A 209 0.96 40.58 2.05
N ASN A 210 -0.26 40.47 1.53
CA ASN A 210 -1.08 41.45 0.80
C ASN A 210 -0.72 41.85 -0.66
N ALA A 211 -1.66 41.54 -1.57
CA ALA A 211 -1.93 42.34 -2.77
C ALA A 211 -3.44 42.39 -3.05
N LYS A 212 -3.92 43.56 -3.47
CA LYS A 212 -5.32 43.98 -3.58
C LYS A 212 -6.02 43.49 -4.85
N SER A 213 -7.35 43.46 -4.76
CA SER A 213 -8.38 43.13 -5.76
C SER A 213 -8.36 43.96 -7.05
N VAL A 214 -8.69 43.31 -8.18
CA VAL A 214 -9.13 43.93 -9.46
C VAL A 214 -10.27 43.07 -10.04
N PRO A 215 -11.33 43.64 -10.68
CA PRO A 215 -12.59 42.92 -10.94
C PRO A 215 -12.74 42.31 -12.35
N ARG A 216 -13.48 41.17 -12.38
CA ARG A 216 -14.36 40.54 -13.42
C ARG A 216 -13.82 40.35 -14.87
N PRO A 217 -14.24 39.28 -15.59
CA PRO A 217 -15.50 39.31 -16.37
C PRO A 217 -16.33 38.01 -16.34
N GLU A 218 -17.64 38.16 -16.61
CA GLU A 218 -18.57 37.08 -16.95
C GLU A 218 -18.20 36.42 -18.29
N LEU A 219 -18.37 35.10 -18.39
CA LEU A 219 -18.32 34.38 -19.66
C LEU A 219 -19.45 33.33 -19.72
N ALA A 220 -20.48 33.63 -20.50
CA ALA A 220 -21.40 32.67 -21.08
C ALA A 220 -20.89 32.20 -22.46
N GLY A 221 -21.22 30.96 -22.86
CA GLY A 221 -21.11 30.49 -24.26
C GLY A 221 -20.44 29.13 -24.50
N ASP A 222 -21.28 28.10 -24.60
CA ASP A 222 -21.31 26.92 -25.48
C ASP A 222 -20.08 25.99 -25.64
N ASN A 223 -20.25 24.80 -25.05
CA ASN A 223 -19.40 23.60 -25.07
C ASN A 223 -18.06 23.67 -24.29
N LYS A 224 -18.11 24.20 -23.07
CA LYS A 224 -16.96 24.25 -22.16
C LYS A 224 -16.65 22.86 -21.61
N ARG A 225 -15.44 22.35 -21.88
CA ARG A 225 -14.90 21.15 -21.21
C ARG A 225 -14.88 21.39 -19.69
N LEU A 226 -15.33 20.40 -18.93
CA LEU A 226 -15.43 20.47 -17.48
C LEU A 226 -14.04 20.50 -16.83
N ASN A 227 -13.92 21.22 -15.73
CA ASN A 227 -12.78 21.10 -14.84
C ASN A 227 -12.99 19.94 -13.87
N ILE A 228 -11.89 19.36 -13.37
CA ILE A 228 -11.93 18.27 -12.40
C ILE A 228 -11.01 18.64 -11.22
N LEU A 229 -11.59 18.69 -10.02
CA LEU A 229 -10.88 18.94 -8.78
C LEU A 229 -11.00 17.72 -7.87
N TRP A 230 -9.85 17.12 -7.55
CA TRP A 230 -9.75 16.15 -6.48
C TRP A 230 -9.28 16.82 -5.20
N ILE A 231 -9.99 16.59 -4.11
CA ILE A 231 -9.56 16.94 -2.75
C ILE A 231 -9.32 15.63 -2.02
N SER A 232 -8.06 15.31 -1.79
CA SER A 232 -7.68 14.09 -1.07
C SER A 232 -7.26 14.42 0.36
N CYS A 233 -7.48 13.49 1.27
CA CYS A 233 -6.99 13.56 2.65
C CYS A 233 -6.26 12.25 3.01
N GLU A 234 -5.60 12.25 4.16
CA GLU A 234 -4.82 11.09 4.62
C GLU A 234 -5.47 10.39 5.80
N ASP A 235 -5.40 9.06 5.82
CA ASP A 235 -5.62 8.27 7.04
C ASP A 235 -7.02 8.40 7.69
N ILE A 236 -8.12 8.45 6.93
CA ILE A 236 -9.48 8.53 7.51
C ILE A 236 -10.44 7.45 6.98
N SER A 237 -11.21 6.86 7.89
CA SER A 237 -12.43 6.10 7.55
C SER A 237 -13.62 7.07 7.39
N PRO A 238 -14.84 6.61 7.02
CA PRO A 238 -16.04 7.44 6.94
C PRO A 238 -16.59 7.95 8.29
N ASN A 239 -15.71 8.48 9.13
CA ASN A 239 -16.00 9.14 10.39
C ASN A 239 -16.40 10.60 10.14
N LEU A 240 -17.47 10.80 9.38
CA LEU A 240 -18.00 12.11 8.96
C LEU A 240 -19.50 12.20 9.28
N GLY A 241 -20.01 13.42 9.49
CA GLY A 241 -21.42 13.66 9.82
C GLY A 241 -22.37 13.09 8.75
N CYS A 242 -22.09 13.32 7.47
CA CYS A 242 -22.86 12.80 6.34
C CYS A 242 -22.85 11.27 6.19
N TYR A 243 -21.95 10.57 6.90
CA TYR A 243 -21.91 9.12 6.99
C TYR A 243 -22.57 8.58 8.28
N GLY A 244 -23.12 9.47 9.12
CA GLY A 244 -23.84 9.12 10.34
C GLY A 244 -22.97 9.02 11.59
N ASP A 245 -21.73 9.52 11.57
CA ASP A 245 -20.89 9.56 12.78
C ASP A 245 -21.34 10.70 13.71
N GLU A 246 -22.05 10.35 14.79
CA GLU A 246 -22.55 11.30 15.80
C GLU A 246 -21.44 11.99 16.59
N TYR A 247 -20.21 11.48 16.55
CA TYR A 247 -19.07 12.11 17.18
C TYR A 247 -18.38 13.11 16.25
N ALA A 248 -18.62 13.07 14.94
CA ALA A 248 -17.93 13.92 13.97
C ALA A 248 -18.47 15.36 13.93
N SER A 249 -17.61 16.30 13.49
CA SER A 249 -17.95 17.70 13.21
C SER A 249 -17.39 18.11 11.84
N THR A 250 -18.14 17.84 10.76
CA THR A 250 -17.66 18.02 9.37
C THR A 250 -18.63 18.79 8.47
N PRO A 251 -19.05 20.02 8.84
CA PRO A 251 -20.13 20.73 8.15
C PRO A 251 -19.83 21.04 6.68
N ASN A 252 -18.57 21.18 6.27
CA ASN A 252 -18.24 21.48 4.87
C ASN A 252 -18.39 20.25 3.98
N LEU A 253 -17.96 19.08 4.45
CA LEU A 253 -18.14 17.81 3.78
C LEU A 253 -19.60 17.36 3.80
N ASP A 254 -20.32 17.65 4.89
CA ASP A 254 -21.76 17.38 4.97
C ASP A 254 -22.51 18.18 3.90
N ARG A 255 -22.20 19.48 3.77
CA ARG A 255 -22.72 20.32 2.69
C ARG A 255 -22.27 19.86 1.30
N LEU A 256 -21.04 19.37 1.15
CA LEU A 256 -20.57 18.82 -0.13
C LEU A 256 -21.39 17.58 -0.53
N ALA A 257 -21.70 16.70 0.42
CA ALA A 257 -22.55 15.53 0.21
C ALA A 257 -24.00 15.92 -0.12
N GLU A 258 -24.56 16.93 0.56
CA GLU A 258 -25.88 17.50 0.24
C GLU A 258 -25.94 18.03 -1.20
N GLN A 259 -24.85 18.63 -1.68
CA GLN A 259 -24.76 19.16 -3.05
C GLN A 259 -24.49 18.08 -4.11
N GLY A 260 -24.20 16.84 -3.71
CA GLY A 260 -23.72 15.80 -4.60
C GLY A 260 -24.22 14.40 -4.24
N MET A 261 -23.35 13.43 -4.48
CA MET A 261 -23.55 12.01 -4.21
C MET A 261 -22.43 11.52 -3.28
N ARG A 262 -22.79 10.84 -2.19
CA ARG A 262 -21.81 10.09 -1.39
C ARG A 262 -21.86 8.61 -1.72
N PHE A 263 -20.72 7.95 -1.67
CA PHE A 263 -20.62 6.50 -1.86
C PHE A 263 -20.49 5.83 -0.49
N SER A 264 -21.45 5.01 -0.10
CA SER A 264 -21.39 4.32 1.20
C SER A 264 -20.42 3.14 1.20
N GLN A 265 -20.01 2.66 0.03
CA GLN A 265 -19.19 1.45 -0.13
C GLN A 265 -17.96 1.72 -1.02
N ALA A 266 -17.18 2.76 -0.67
CA ALA A 266 -15.91 3.07 -1.33
C ALA A 266 -14.70 2.57 -0.52
N PHE A 267 -13.79 1.88 -1.21
CA PHE A 267 -12.66 1.20 -0.62
C PHE A 267 -11.36 1.50 -1.36
N THR A 268 -10.25 1.23 -0.68
CA THR A 268 -8.93 1.14 -1.29
C THR A 268 -8.42 -0.30 -1.20
N PRO A 269 -7.68 -0.83 -2.20
CA PRO A 269 -7.20 -2.20 -2.14
C PRO A 269 -6.10 -2.41 -1.11
N ALA A 270 -5.46 -1.36 -0.59
CA ALA A 270 -4.40 -1.46 0.41
C ALA A 270 -4.53 -0.38 1.49
N GLY A 271 -4.22 -0.72 2.73
CA GLY A 271 -4.33 0.21 3.85
C GLY A 271 -3.17 1.22 4.01
N VAL A 272 -2.43 1.61 2.95
CA VAL A 272 -1.26 2.50 3.11
C VAL A 272 -1.00 3.44 1.92
N CYS A 273 -0.64 4.70 2.21
CA CYS A 273 -0.63 5.80 1.25
C CYS A 273 0.18 5.52 -0.02
N ALA A 274 1.45 5.12 0.09
CA ALA A 274 2.34 5.02 -1.07
C ALA A 274 1.88 3.94 -2.06
N VAL A 275 1.39 2.82 -1.54
CA VAL A 275 0.88 1.68 -2.32
C VAL A 275 -0.35 2.13 -3.10
N VAL A 276 -1.34 2.71 -2.41
CA VAL A 276 -2.58 3.18 -3.03
C VAL A 276 -2.32 4.27 -4.07
N ARG A 277 -1.49 5.26 -3.74
CA ARG A 277 -1.19 6.39 -4.63
C ARG A 277 -0.46 5.95 -5.90
N SER A 278 0.35 4.90 -5.83
CA SER A 278 0.97 4.28 -7.02
C SER A 278 -0.07 3.61 -7.92
N GLY A 279 -1.09 2.97 -7.33
CA GLY A 279 -2.19 2.37 -8.08
C GLY A 279 -3.07 3.42 -8.75
N ILE A 280 -3.47 4.46 -8.00
CA ILE A 280 -4.25 5.58 -8.54
C ILE A 280 -3.52 6.27 -9.70
N ILE A 281 -2.25 6.64 -9.54
CA ILE A 281 -1.56 7.40 -10.59
C ILE A 281 -1.36 6.59 -11.88
N THR A 282 -1.35 5.25 -11.80
CA THR A 282 -1.20 4.36 -12.96
C THR A 282 -2.52 3.78 -13.48
N GLY A 283 -3.59 3.83 -12.68
CA GLY A 283 -4.86 3.14 -12.94
C GLY A 283 -4.77 1.62 -12.78
N MET A 284 -3.75 1.10 -12.07
CA MET A 284 -3.49 -0.34 -11.95
C MET A 284 -3.47 -0.80 -10.49
N TYR A 285 -3.81 -2.07 -10.23
CA TYR A 285 -3.60 -2.64 -8.91
C TYR A 285 -2.10 -2.64 -8.58
N PRO A 286 -1.68 -2.22 -7.37
CA PRO A 286 -0.25 -2.16 -7.03
C PRO A 286 0.48 -3.50 -7.17
N ILE A 287 -0.19 -4.63 -6.90
CA ILE A 287 0.37 -5.98 -7.07
C ILE A 287 0.57 -6.41 -8.53
N SER A 288 -0.05 -5.75 -9.52
CA SER A 288 0.20 -6.05 -10.94
C SER A 288 1.42 -5.31 -11.50
N ILE A 289 1.93 -4.30 -10.77
CA ILE A 289 3.08 -3.47 -11.20
C ILE A 289 4.27 -3.54 -10.23
N GLY A 290 4.19 -4.37 -9.20
CA GLY A 290 5.27 -4.58 -8.22
C GLY A 290 5.36 -3.51 -7.13
N SER A 291 4.39 -2.59 -7.05
CA SER A 291 4.40 -1.46 -6.10
C SER A 291 3.70 -1.75 -4.77
N GLN A 292 3.40 -3.03 -4.49
CA GLN A 292 2.73 -3.49 -3.28
C GLN A 292 3.54 -3.33 -1.99
N HIS A 293 4.87 -3.37 -2.06
CA HIS A 293 5.73 -3.18 -0.90
C HIS A 293 5.94 -1.69 -0.62
N MET A 294 5.83 -1.27 0.63
CA MET A 294 6.01 0.13 1.01
C MET A 294 7.45 0.61 0.69
N ARG A 295 7.56 1.80 0.07
CA ARG A 295 8.79 2.45 -0.43
C ARG A 295 9.59 1.57 -1.42
N SER A 296 8.94 0.82 -2.30
CA SER A 296 9.54 -0.18 -3.19
C SER A 296 10.47 0.36 -4.29
N ARG A 297 10.25 1.58 -4.81
CA ARG A 297 11.03 2.14 -5.94
C ARG A 297 10.95 1.26 -7.18
N ILE A 298 9.74 1.06 -7.70
CA ILE A 298 9.51 0.12 -8.81
C ILE A 298 10.02 0.61 -10.16
N VAL A 299 9.97 -0.30 -11.13
CA VAL A 299 9.94 -0.05 -12.58
C VAL A 299 8.63 -0.65 -13.09
N THR A 300 7.80 0.16 -13.75
CA THR A 300 6.49 -0.30 -14.25
C THR A 300 6.63 -1.14 -15.53
N PRO A 301 5.63 -1.98 -15.87
CA PRO A 301 5.54 -2.62 -17.19
C PRO A 301 5.50 -1.61 -18.33
N ASP A 302 6.10 -1.96 -19.48
CA ASP A 302 6.21 -1.10 -20.66
C ASP A 302 4.86 -0.51 -21.09
N GLY A 303 4.87 0.76 -21.52
CA GLY A 303 3.66 1.47 -21.94
C GLY A 303 2.80 2.05 -20.82
N VAL A 304 2.99 1.64 -19.55
CA VAL A 304 2.30 2.26 -18.41
C VAL A 304 2.77 3.70 -18.20
N ARG A 305 1.81 4.61 -18.03
CA ARG A 305 2.00 6.06 -17.86
C ARG A 305 1.27 6.58 -16.62
N CYS A 306 1.66 7.76 -16.13
CA CYS A 306 0.83 8.48 -15.18
C CYS A 306 -0.46 8.94 -15.88
N PHE A 307 -1.64 8.71 -15.31
CA PHE A 307 -2.89 9.00 -16.03
C PHE A 307 -3.07 10.49 -16.38
N SER A 308 -2.45 11.36 -15.59
CA SER A 308 -2.39 12.80 -15.84
C SER A 308 -1.70 13.15 -17.16
N GLU A 309 -0.85 12.28 -17.70
CA GLU A 309 -0.25 12.45 -19.02
C GLU A 309 -1.33 12.43 -20.12
N TYR A 310 -2.33 11.54 -20.02
CA TYR A 310 -3.46 11.52 -20.97
C TYR A 310 -4.29 12.80 -20.89
N LEU A 311 -4.53 13.32 -19.68
CA LEU A 311 -5.23 14.59 -19.49
C LEU A 311 -4.45 15.76 -20.10
N ARG A 312 -3.13 15.81 -19.91
CA ARG A 312 -2.27 16.83 -20.54
C ARG A 312 -2.26 16.74 -22.06
N GLU A 313 -2.25 15.53 -22.61
CA GLU A 313 -2.41 15.26 -24.04
C GLU A 313 -3.73 15.81 -24.60
N ALA A 314 -4.82 15.69 -23.83
CA ALA A 314 -6.11 16.27 -24.16
C ALA A 314 -6.19 17.80 -23.95
N GLY A 315 -5.15 18.43 -23.40
CA GLY A 315 -5.04 19.88 -23.22
C GLY A 315 -5.42 20.40 -21.82
N TYR A 316 -5.66 19.51 -20.85
CA TYR A 316 -5.90 19.90 -19.46
C TYR A 316 -4.61 20.42 -18.81
N PHE A 317 -4.74 21.50 -18.04
CA PHE A 317 -3.69 21.91 -17.11
C PHE A 317 -3.73 21.03 -15.86
N CYS A 318 -2.68 20.24 -15.64
CA CYS A 318 -2.65 19.21 -14.61
C CYS A 318 -1.74 19.59 -13.44
N THR A 319 -2.27 19.60 -12.22
CA THR A 319 -1.48 19.92 -11.02
C THR A 319 -1.67 18.93 -9.88
N ASN A 320 -0.60 18.64 -9.14
CA ASN A 320 -0.64 17.92 -7.87
C ASN A 320 0.02 18.75 -6.75
N LYS A 321 -0.80 19.22 -5.81
CA LYS A 321 -0.35 20.05 -4.69
C LYS A 321 0.00 19.19 -3.47
N SER A 322 1.15 19.50 -2.86
CA SER A 322 1.66 18.94 -1.60
C SER A 322 2.28 17.54 -1.67
N LYS A 323 1.59 16.50 -2.18
CA LYS A 323 2.03 15.10 -2.01
C LYS A 323 1.76 14.21 -3.24
N THR A 324 2.77 13.42 -3.62
CA THR A 324 2.65 12.35 -4.62
C THR A 324 2.68 10.97 -3.99
N ASP A 325 3.83 10.60 -3.43
CA ASP A 325 4.10 9.32 -2.78
C ASP A 325 3.93 8.07 -3.70
N TYR A 326 4.31 8.17 -4.98
CA TYR A 326 3.98 7.16 -6.00
C TYR A 326 4.81 5.87 -5.98
N GLN A 327 5.67 5.63 -4.99
CA GLN A 327 6.62 4.51 -5.00
C GLN A 327 7.66 4.56 -6.14
N PHE A 328 7.71 5.65 -6.90
CA PHE A 328 8.71 5.96 -7.93
C PHE A 328 8.85 7.48 -8.06
N ASP A 329 9.94 7.93 -8.68
CA ASP A 329 10.14 9.36 -8.94
C ASP A 329 9.13 9.82 -9.97
N SER A 330 8.40 10.90 -9.65
CA SER A 330 7.38 11.45 -10.54
C SER A 330 8.01 11.86 -11.87
N PRO A 331 7.56 11.31 -13.01
CA PRO A 331 8.06 11.72 -14.32
C PRO A 331 7.87 13.22 -14.55
N VAL A 332 8.81 13.84 -15.26
CA VAL A 332 8.71 15.27 -15.64
C VAL A 332 7.48 15.55 -16.53
N THR A 333 6.97 14.50 -17.18
CA THR A 333 5.74 14.52 -17.99
C THR A 333 4.46 14.37 -17.19
N ALA A 334 4.50 14.00 -15.91
CA ALA A 334 3.29 13.69 -15.15
C ALA A 334 2.43 14.93 -14.84
N TRP A 335 3.05 16.09 -14.56
CA TRP A 335 2.32 17.28 -14.10
C TRP A 335 2.84 18.55 -14.77
N ASP A 336 1.96 19.54 -14.97
CA ASP A 336 2.38 20.91 -15.31
C ASP A 336 2.95 21.61 -14.08
N ARG A 337 2.35 21.37 -12.90
CA ARG A 337 2.84 21.84 -11.59
C ARG A 337 2.72 20.74 -10.55
N GLN A 338 3.78 20.56 -9.76
CA GLN A 338 3.83 19.59 -8.68
C GLN A 338 4.50 20.21 -7.45
N GLY A 339 4.06 19.81 -6.26
CA GLY A 339 4.67 20.18 -4.99
C GLY A 339 3.90 21.29 -4.26
N GLY A 340 4.57 21.99 -3.34
CA GLY A 340 3.90 23.04 -2.52
C GLY A 340 3.91 24.44 -3.13
N ASN A 341 4.81 24.72 -4.07
CA ASN A 341 5.15 26.07 -4.51
C ASN A 341 4.45 26.47 -5.82
N HIS A 342 3.12 26.42 -5.86
CA HIS A 342 2.32 26.84 -7.00
C HIS A 342 0.86 27.17 -6.60
N GLN A 343 0.14 27.87 -7.46
CA GLN A 343 -1.23 28.33 -7.19
C GLN A 343 -2.27 27.35 -7.73
N ASP A 344 -2.05 26.04 -7.57
CA ASP A 344 -2.98 24.98 -8.02
C ASP A 344 -3.48 25.21 -9.46
N TRP A 345 -4.79 25.21 -9.69
CA TRP A 345 -5.38 25.41 -11.02
C TRP A 345 -5.30 26.86 -11.53
N ARG A 346 -4.92 27.82 -10.69
CA ARG A 346 -4.85 29.25 -11.06
C ARG A 346 -3.65 29.59 -11.93
N ASP A 347 -2.67 28.69 -12.04
CA ASP A 347 -1.51 28.86 -12.92
C ASP A 347 -1.80 28.52 -14.41
N ARG A 348 -3.03 28.09 -14.73
CA ARG A 348 -3.46 27.73 -16.08
C ARG A 348 -3.66 28.95 -16.99
N ALA A 349 -3.66 28.73 -18.30
CA ALA A 349 -4.01 29.79 -19.25
C ALA A 349 -5.53 30.13 -19.17
N PRO A 350 -5.94 31.38 -19.47
CA PRO A 350 -7.36 31.75 -19.49
C PRO A 350 -8.19 30.81 -20.38
N GLY A 351 -9.30 30.31 -19.84
CA GLY A 351 -10.20 29.39 -20.56
C GLY A 351 -9.71 27.94 -20.68
N GLN A 352 -8.48 27.62 -20.27
CA GLN A 352 -7.98 26.25 -20.29
C GLN A 352 -8.69 25.40 -19.21
N PRO A 353 -9.16 24.17 -19.54
CA PRO A 353 -9.68 23.26 -18.53
C PRO A 353 -8.54 22.76 -17.62
N PHE A 354 -8.85 22.42 -16.37
CA PHE A 354 -7.86 21.90 -15.44
C PHE A 354 -8.24 20.57 -14.81
N PHE A 355 -7.21 19.81 -14.46
CA PHE A 355 -7.27 18.73 -13.48
C PHE A 355 -6.34 19.08 -12.33
N SER A 356 -6.88 19.18 -11.11
CA SER A 356 -6.09 19.57 -9.94
C SER A 356 -6.34 18.62 -8.79
N ILE A 357 -5.26 18.15 -8.14
CA ILE A 357 -5.32 17.40 -6.90
C ILE A 357 -4.77 18.28 -5.77
N ILE A 358 -5.58 18.46 -4.73
CA ILE A 358 -5.15 19.09 -3.47
C ILE A 358 -5.12 18.02 -2.39
N ASN A 359 -3.92 17.73 -1.87
CA ASN A 359 -3.71 16.74 -0.82
C ASN A 359 -3.64 17.45 0.55
N LEU A 360 -4.60 17.15 1.42
CA LEU A 360 -4.71 17.65 2.80
C LEU A 360 -4.06 16.64 3.76
N THR A 361 -3.02 17.06 4.47
CA THR A 361 -2.17 16.14 5.25
C THR A 361 -2.39 16.19 6.78
N ILE A 362 -3.31 17.05 7.24
CA ILE A 362 -3.56 17.32 8.66
C ILE A 362 -4.20 16.14 9.41
N SER A 363 -4.77 15.17 8.70
CA SER A 363 -5.36 13.96 9.28
C SER A 363 -4.40 12.76 9.37
N HIS A 364 -3.17 12.88 8.86
CA HIS A 364 -2.20 11.78 8.86
C HIS A 364 -1.84 11.29 10.28
N GLU A 365 -1.55 10.00 10.45
CA GLU A 365 -1.25 9.35 11.75
C GLU A 365 -0.14 10.02 12.56
N SER A 366 0.76 10.76 11.90
CA SER A 366 1.79 11.55 12.58
C SER A 366 1.20 12.63 13.47
N GLN A 367 0.05 13.20 13.10
CA GLN A 367 -0.63 14.27 13.83
C GLN A 367 -1.20 13.79 15.16
N ILE A 368 -1.59 12.52 15.25
CA ILE A 368 -2.05 11.88 16.50
C ILE A 368 -0.87 11.63 17.44
N ARG A 369 0.30 11.29 16.89
CA ARG A 369 1.50 10.93 17.67
C ARG A 369 2.28 12.12 18.22
N HIS A 370 1.92 13.34 17.84
CA HIS A 370 2.62 14.52 18.32
C HIS A 370 2.31 14.81 19.80
N SER A 371 3.09 15.73 20.39
CA SER A 371 2.81 16.17 21.76
C SER A 371 1.47 16.90 21.82
N HIS A 372 0.90 16.98 23.03
CA HIS A 372 -0.31 17.76 23.29
C HIS A 372 -0.18 19.23 22.82
N GLU A 373 1.05 19.76 22.73
CA GLU A 373 1.29 21.12 22.24
C GLU A 373 1.04 21.28 20.75
N VAL A 374 1.37 20.28 19.93
CA VAL A 374 1.01 20.30 18.50
C VAL A 374 -0.50 20.14 18.35
N HIS A 375 -1.13 19.32 19.20
CA HIS A 375 -2.59 19.18 19.18
C HIS A 375 -3.32 20.50 19.47
N LYS A 376 -2.80 21.31 20.40
CA LYS A 376 -3.35 22.66 20.65
C LYS A 376 -3.33 23.55 19.40
N GLN A 377 -2.37 23.37 18.49
CA GLN A 377 -2.31 24.13 17.23
C GLN A 377 -3.41 23.68 16.25
N VAL A 378 -3.82 22.42 16.30
CA VAL A 378 -5.00 21.93 15.57
C VAL A 378 -6.27 22.55 16.18
N LEU A 379 -6.43 22.47 17.50
CA LEU A 379 -7.59 23.02 18.21
C LEU A 379 -7.73 24.54 18.03
N ALA A 380 -6.62 25.28 17.94
CA ALA A 380 -6.63 26.72 17.68
C ALA A 380 -7.19 27.10 16.29
N GLN A 381 -7.26 26.14 15.36
CA GLN A 381 -7.89 26.32 14.05
C GLN A 381 -9.40 26.04 14.10
N LEU A 382 -9.94 25.52 15.20
CA LEU A 382 -11.31 25.07 15.34
C LEU A 382 -12.09 25.94 16.32
N ASP A 383 -13.40 26.07 16.07
CA ASP A 383 -14.30 26.64 17.08
C ASP A 383 -14.43 25.65 18.23
N SER A 384 -14.65 26.14 19.46
CA SER A 384 -14.73 25.28 20.65
C SER A 384 -15.86 24.25 20.59
N SER A 385 -16.92 24.54 19.83
CA SER A 385 -18.02 23.60 19.55
C SER A 385 -17.61 22.41 18.69
N GLN A 386 -16.47 22.50 17.98
CA GLN A 386 -15.93 21.46 17.11
C GLN A 386 -14.85 20.61 17.81
N HIS A 387 -14.55 20.90 19.09
CA HIS A 387 -13.58 20.16 19.88
C HIS A 387 -14.22 18.88 20.42
N HIS A 388 -13.48 17.77 20.35
CA HIS A 388 -13.99 16.46 20.76
C HIS A 388 -13.58 16.12 22.20
N ASP A 389 -14.57 15.90 23.08
CA ASP A 389 -14.32 15.48 24.47
C ASP A 389 -13.86 14.01 24.53
N PRO A 390 -12.64 13.70 24.98
CA PRO A 390 -12.15 12.33 25.12
C PRO A 390 -13.00 11.48 26.08
N ASN A 391 -13.69 12.08 27.06
CA ASN A 391 -14.53 11.30 27.97
C ASN A 391 -15.76 10.69 27.27
N ARG A 392 -16.19 11.27 26.15
CA ARG A 392 -17.27 10.74 25.30
C ARG A 392 -16.77 9.71 24.29
N ALA A 393 -15.49 9.74 23.92
CA ALA A 393 -14.89 8.89 22.89
C ALA A 393 -15.12 7.39 23.12
N GLY A 394 -15.17 6.94 24.39
CA GLY A 394 -15.30 5.53 24.75
C GLY A 394 -16.54 4.84 24.17
N LYS A 395 -17.62 5.58 23.88
CA LYS A 395 -18.84 5.03 23.25
C LYS A 395 -18.70 4.79 21.74
N PHE A 396 -17.72 5.44 21.12
CA PHE A 396 -17.47 5.43 19.67
C PHE A 396 -16.23 4.62 19.31
N LEU A 397 -15.49 4.11 20.30
CA LEU A 397 -14.33 3.27 20.08
C LEU A 397 -14.74 1.93 19.44
N PRO A 398 -14.09 1.50 18.35
CA PRO A 398 -14.17 0.13 17.89
C PRO A 398 -13.80 -0.86 19.01
N PRO A 399 -14.46 -2.04 19.09
CA PRO A 399 -14.24 -3.03 20.15
C PRO A 399 -12.84 -3.65 20.14
N ILE A 400 -12.07 -3.46 19.06
CA ILE A 400 -10.67 -3.88 18.96
C ILE A 400 -9.71 -2.99 19.77
N TYR A 401 -10.16 -1.82 20.23
CA TYR A 401 -9.34 -0.90 21.01
C TYR A 401 -9.77 -0.91 22.48
N PRO A 402 -8.80 -0.99 23.42
CA PRO A 402 -9.12 -1.00 24.83
C PRO A 402 -9.61 0.38 25.28
N ASN A 403 -10.65 0.42 26.10
CA ASN A 403 -11.25 1.68 26.55
C ASN A 403 -10.44 2.34 27.69
N THR A 404 -9.25 2.81 27.36
CA THR A 404 -8.30 3.46 28.28
C THR A 404 -8.28 4.98 28.06
N PRO A 405 -7.79 5.78 29.03
CA PRO A 405 -7.59 7.22 28.82
C PRO A 405 -6.73 7.54 27.59
N ALA A 406 -5.66 6.79 27.35
CA ALA A 406 -4.77 7.00 26.21
C ALA A 406 -5.49 6.74 24.87
N THR A 407 -6.25 5.64 24.78
CA THR A 407 -7.00 5.31 23.56
C THR A 407 -8.13 6.29 23.29
N ARG A 408 -8.86 6.72 24.32
CA ARG A 408 -9.88 7.76 24.20
C ARG A 408 -9.31 9.09 23.72
N MET A 409 -8.12 9.45 24.19
CA MET A 409 -7.41 10.66 23.76
C MET A 409 -7.00 10.58 22.27
N ASP A 410 -6.37 9.48 21.85
CA ASP A 410 -5.99 9.28 20.43
C ASP A 410 -7.22 9.36 19.51
N TRP A 411 -8.37 8.82 19.94
CA TRP A 411 -9.62 8.87 19.17
C TRP A 411 -10.20 10.28 19.06
N ALA A 412 -10.17 11.06 20.15
CA ALA A 412 -10.57 12.47 20.11
C ALA A 412 -9.63 13.28 19.20
N PHE A 413 -8.32 13.06 19.29
CA PHE A 413 -7.32 13.74 18.46
C PHE A 413 -7.52 13.43 16.97
N TYR A 414 -7.81 12.16 16.65
CA TYR A 414 -8.16 11.75 15.30
C TYR A 414 -9.37 12.53 14.76
N GLN A 415 -10.42 12.72 15.56
CA GLN A 415 -11.62 13.45 15.14
C GLN A 415 -11.41 14.97 15.06
N ASP A 416 -10.63 15.56 15.96
CA ASP A 416 -10.23 16.97 15.88
C ASP A 416 -9.42 17.24 14.58
N ASN A 417 -8.53 16.31 14.20
CA ASN A 417 -7.80 16.41 12.95
C ASN A 417 -8.73 16.34 11.72
N ILE A 418 -9.79 15.52 11.79
CA ILE A 418 -10.85 15.47 10.77
C ILE A 418 -11.61 16.79 10.69
N SER A 419 -12.00 17.39 11.80
CA SER A 419 -12.62 18.74 11.82
C SER A 419 -11.72 19.80 11.18
N ALA A 420 -10.41 19.75 11.46
CA ALA A 420 -9.46 20.69 10.88
C ALA A 420 -9.27 20.48 9.38
N MET A 421 -9.29 19.22 8.93
CA MET A 421 -9.29 18.84 7.52
C MET A 421 -10.58 19.33 6.82
N ASP A 422 -11.75 19.16 7.43
CA ASP A 422 -13.03 19.66 6.90
C ASP A 422 -13.00 21.19 6.69
N LYS A 423 -12.41 21.94 7.63
CA LYS A 423 -12.20 23.39 7.46
C LYS A 423 -11.30 23.71 6.25
N GLN A 424 -10.25 22.92 6.01
CA GLN A 424 -9.41 23.06 4.82
C GLN A 424 -10.17 22.73 3.53
N VAL A 425 -11.05 21.72 3.53
CA VAL A 425 -11.96 21.44 2.41
C VAL A 425 -12.84 22.66 2.13
N GLY A 426 -13.45 23.25 3.17
CA GLY A 426 -14.25 24.47 3.05
C GLY A 426 -13.50 25.63 2.41
N GLN A 427 -12.22 25.83 2.77
CA GLN A 427 -11.35 26.85 2.16
C GLN A 427 -11.07 26.57 0.68
N VAL A 428 -10.84 25.31 0.30
CA VAL A 428 -10.64 24.92 -1.10
C VAL A 428 -11.90 25.17 -1.93
N LEU A 429 -13.07 24.75 -1.42
CA LEU A 429 -14.35 24.96 -2.10
C LEU A 429 -14.68 26.45 -2.24
N LYS A 430 -14.48 27.24 -1.18
CA LYS A 430 -14.68 28.69 -1.22
C LYS A 430 -13.81 29.36 -2.27
N ARG A 431 -12.54 28.95 -2.39
CA ARG A 431 -11.63 29.45 -3.44
C ARG A 431 -12.13 29.13 -4.85
N LEU A 432 -12.74 27.96 -5.06
CA LEU A 432 -13.33 27.57 -6.33
C LEU A 432 -14.58 28.43 -6.67
N ASP A 433 -15.39 28.72 -5.66
CA ASP A 433 -16.55 29.63 -5.77
C ASP A 433 -16.11 31.07 -6.09
N GLU A 434 -15.10 31.59 -5.38
CA GLU A 434 -14.52 32.93 -5.59
C GLU A 434 -13.92 33.11 -6.99
N ASP A 435 -13.39 32.04 -7.57
CA ASP A 435 -12.88 32.03 -8.95
C ASP A 435 -14.00 31.93 -10.00
N GLY A 436 -15.27 31.75 -9.59
CA GLY A 436 -16.40 31.57 -10.49
C GLY A 436 -16.39 30.25 -11.27
N LEU A 437 -15.75 29.21 -10.71
CA LEU A 437 -15.51 27.94 -11.42
C LEU A 437 -16.42 26.80 -10.96
N SER A 438 -17.19 26.98 -9.89
CA SER A 438 -17.94 25.89 -9.25
C SER A 438 -18.96 25.20 -10.15
N ASP A 439 -19.69 25.94 -10.98
CA ASP A 439 -20.72 25.38 -11.87
C ASP A 439 -20.13 24.53 -13.00
N ASN A 440 -18.86 24.76 -13.36
CA ASN A 440 -18.13 24.03 -14.41
C ASN A 440 -17.04 23.10 -13.86
N THR A 441 -17.13 22.70 -12.58
CA THR A 441 -16.12 21.87 -11.94
C THR A 441 -16.72 20.68 -11.22
N ILE A 442 -16.31 19.48 -11.64
CA ILE A 442 -16.56 18.25 -10.90
C ILE A 442 -15.62 18.23 -9.70
N VAL A 443 -16.17 18.06 -8.50
CA VAL A 443 -15.39 17.93 -7.26
C VAL A 443 -15.50 16.52 -6.72
N ILE A 444 -14.35 15.88 -6.49
CA ILE A 444 -14.25 14.54 -5.90
C ILE A 444 -13.47 14.65 -4.59
N PHE A 445 -14.12 14.32 -3.47
CA PHE A 445 -13.47 14.20 -2.17
C PHE A 445 -13.22 12.73 -1.83
N TRP A 446 -12.02 12.39 -1.36
CA TRP A 446 -11.66 11.02 -0.98
C TRP A 446 -10.53 10.96 0.05
N SER A 447 -10.34 9.81 0.70
CA SER A 447 -9.15 9.50 1.52
C SER A 447 -8.30 8.42 0.87
N ASP A 448 -6.97 8.49 1.00
CA ASP A 448 -6.08 7.50 0.41
C ASP A 448 -6.18 6.11 1.05
N HIS A 449 -6.52 6.03 2.33
CA HIS A 449 -6.93 4.80 3.00
C HIS A 449 -7.64 5.09 4.31
N GLY A 450 -8.13 4.04 4.98
CA GLY A 450 -8.82 4.13 6.25
C GLY A 450 -7.95 4.66 7.39
N ARG A 451 -8.55 4.73 8.59
CA ARG A 451 -8.01 5.44 9.76
C ARG A 451 -6.53 5.17 10.08
N GLY A 452 -5.82 6.22 10.47
CA GLY A 452 -4.41 6.20 10.89
C GLY A 452 -4.10 5.53 12.24
N LEU A 453 -4.94 4.60 12.70
CA LEU A 453 -4.83 3.91 14.00
C LEU A 453 -4.47 2.42 13.81
N PRO A 454 -4.03 1.71 14.87
CA PRO A 454 -3.61 0.30 14.78
C PRO A 454 -4.69 -0.60 14.17
N ARG A 455 -4.34 -1.59 13.35
CA ARG A 455 -5.29 -2.42 12.55
C ARG A 455 -6.13 -1.64 11.50
N GLY A 456 -6.11 -0.31 11.51
CA GLY A 456 -6.52 0.54 10.38
C GLY A 456 -5.40 0.57 9.34
N LYS A 457 -4.64 1.66 9.31
CA LYS A 457 -3.48 1.81 8.44
C LYS A 457 -2.53 0.60 8.51
N ARG A 458 -2.03 0.20 7.33
CA ARG A 458 -1.22 -0.99 7.01
C ARG A 458 -2.00 -2.31 6.94
N TRP A 459 -3.32 -2.30 7.09
CA TRP A 459 -4.15 -3.50 7.08
C TRP A 459 -5.28 -3.43 6.07
N ILE A 460 -5.74 -4.61 5.64
CA ILE A 460 -6.83 -4.77 4.66
C ILE A 460 -8.20 -5.00 5.29
N TYR A 461 -8.34 -4.76 6.60
CA TYR A 461 -9.64 -4.70 7.27
C TYR A 461 -10.41 -3.45 6.83
N ASP A 462 -11.72 -3.40 6.99
CA ASP A 462 -12.54 -2.24 6.60
C ASP A 462 -12.10 -0.99 7.40
N SER A 463 -11.58 -1.17 8.62
CA SER A 463 -10.92 -0.09 9.37
C SER A 463 -9.75 0.57 8.62
N GLY A 464 -9.06 -0.16 7.76
CA GLY A 464 -7.93 0.31 6.97
C GLY A 464 -8.24 0.61 5.51
N THR A 465 -9.39 0.16 4.99
CA THR A 465 -9.70 0.19 3.55
C THR A 465 -10.99 0.91 3.20
N HIS A 466 -11.98 0.97 4.09
CA HIS A 466 -13.20 1.76 3.88
C HIS A 466 -12.88 3.25 4.02
N ILE A 467 -13.19 4.03 3.00
CA ILE A 467 -12.86 5.45 2.90
C ILE A 467 -14.10 6.30 2.62
N PRO A 468 -14.14 7.57 3.05
CA PRO A 468 -15.16 8.49 2.59
C PRO A 468 -14.91 8.83 1.11
N PHE A 469 -15.98 8.87 0.32
CA PHE A 469 -15.93 9.23 -1.08
C PHE A 469 -17.19 10.03 -1.50
N ILE A 470 -17.01 11.24 -1.99
CA ILE A 470 -18.10 12.17 -2.34
C ILE A 470 -17.82 12.79 -3.71
N VAL A 471 -18.83 12.82 -4.58
CA VAL A 471 -18.75 13.42 -5.92
C VAL A 471 -19.83 14.50 -6.06
N ARG A 472 -19.41 15.71 -6.42
CA ARG A 472 -20.30 16.81 -6.79
C ARG A 472 -20.13 17.11 -8.27
N TRP A 473 -21.21 16.92 -9.04
CA TRP A 473 -21.27 17.30 -10.45
C TRP A 473 -22.58 18.07 -10.72
N PRO A 474 -22.55 19.41 -10.70
CA PRO A 474 -23.74 20.24 -10.87
C PRO A 474 -24.51 19.92 -12.15
N GLY A 475 -25.83 19.79 -12.04
CA GLY A 475 -26.73 19.52 -13.17
C GLY A 475 -26.73 18.08 -13.69
N GLN A 476 -25.79 17.22 -13.28
CA GLN A 476 -25.66 15.84 -13.76
C GLN A 476 -25.86 14.81 -12.65
N ILE A 477 -25.33 15.08 -11.45
CA ILE A 477 -25.60 14.27 -10.26
C ILE A 477 -26.74 14.89 -9.48
N LYS A 478 -27.75 14.08 -9.15
CA LYS A 478 -28.84 14.50 -8.26
C LYS A 478 -28.27 14.78 -6.85
N PRO A 479 -28.48 15.98 -6.28
CA PRO A 479 -28.04 16.31 -4.92
C PRO A 479 -28.63 15.38 -3.85
N SER A 480 -27.93 15.27 -2.72
CA SER A 480 -28.29 14.43 -1.57
C SER A 480 -28.55 12.96 -1.92
N THR A 481 -27.78 12.41 -2.86
CA THR A 481 -27.89 10.98 -3.22
C THR A 481 -26.84 10.13 -2.53
N VAL A 482 -27.20 8.87 -2.32
CA VAL A 482 -26.30 7.84 -1.81
C VAL A 482 -26.18 6.77 -2.89
N ASN A 483 -24.95 6.43 -3.25
CA ASN A 483 -24.64 5.26 -4.05
C ASN A 483 -24.03 4.19 -3.14
N ASP A 484 -24.59 2.99 -3.16
CA ASP A 484 -24.18 1.85 -2.34
C ASP A 484 -23.40 0.78 -3.11
N GLU A 485 -23.09 1.01 -4.39
CA GLU A 485 -22.22 0.16 -5.20
C GLU A 485 -20.82 0.05 -4.60
N LEU A 486 -20.22 -1.14 -4.74
CA LEU A 486 -18.83 -1.36 -4.38
C LEU A 486 -17.92 -0.57 -5.34
N VAL A 487 -17.03 0.23 -4.75
CA VAL A 487 -16.05 1.06 -5.47
C VAL A 487 -14.67 0.82 -4.89
N ASN A 488 -13.66 0.69 -5.76
CA ASN A 488 -12.24 0.67 -5.37
C ASN A 488 -11.55 1.96 -5.86
N THR A 489 -10.48 2.41 -5.20
CA THR A 489 -9.81 3.68 -5.54
C THR A 489 -9.23 3.72 -6.96
N GLU A 490 -8.97 2.58 -7.58
CA GLU A 490 -8.55 2.48 -8.98
C GLU A 490 -9.62 3.05 -9.94
N ASP A 491 -10.90 2.99 -9.53
CA ASP A 491 -12.04 3.52 -10.29
C ASP A 491 -11.95 5.05 -10.48
N LEU A 492 -11.26 5.77 -9.59
CA LEU A 492 -11.09 7.24 -9.70
C LEU A 492 -10.42 7.62 -11.03
N THR A 493 -9.43 6.84 -11.44
CA THR A 493 -8.60 7.14 -12.61
C THR A 493 -9.38 6.94 -13.90
N ALA A 494 -10.01 5.78 -14.05
CA ALA A 494 -10.87 5.49 -15.20
C ALA A 494 -12.03 6.47 -15.30
N THR A 495 -12.69 6.76 -14.17
CA THR A 495 -13.77 7.74 -14.10
C THR A 495 -13.30 9.13 -14.51
N THR A 496 -12.11 9.56 -14.09
CA THR A 496 -11.59 10.89 -14.43
C THR A 496 -11.23 11.02 -15.91
N LEU A 497 -10.69 9.97 -16.53
CA LEU A 497 -10.47 9.95 -17.98
C LEU A 497 -11.79 10.03 -18.73
N ALA A 498 -12.79 9.21 -18.36
CA ALA A 498 -14.10 9.22 -18.98
C ALA A 498 -14.81 10.58 -18.86
N LEU A 499 -14.75 11.22 -17.69
CA LEU A 499 -15.31 12.57 -17.46
C LEU A 499 -14.60 13.66 -18.28
N ALA A 500 -13.35 13.43 -18.68
CA ALA A 500 -12.60 14.30 -19.57
C ALA A 500 -12.82 13.97 -21.06
N GLY A 501 -13.65 12.96 -21.38
CA GLY A 501 -13.87 12.47 -22.74
C GLY A 501 -12.68 11.69 -23.32
N ILE A 502 -11.86 11.09 -22.46
CA ILE A 502 -10.67 10.34 -22.81
C ILE A 502 -10.96 8.85 -22.63
N GLU A 503 -10.63 8.05 -23.63
CA GLU A 503 -10.74 6.59 -23.57
C GLU A 503 -9.78 6.01 -22.53
N ARG A 504 -10.28 5.08 -21.70
CA ARG A 504 -9.49 4.35 -20.71
C ARG A 504 -8.53 3.39 -21.43
N PRO A 505 -7.21 3.45 -21.19
CA PRO A 505 -6.28 2.43 -21.69
C PRO A 505 -6.61 1.02 -21.18
N ASP A 506 -6.49 0.01 -22.04
CA ASP A 506 -6.86 -1.39 -21.76
C ASP A 506 -6.15 -2.02 -20.55
N TYR A 507 -4.96 -1.53 -20.20
CA TYR A 507 -4.20 -2.04 -19.06
C TYR A 507 -4.70 -1.53 -17.70
N MET A 508 -5.60 -0.53 -17.67
CA MET A 508 -6.13 0.03 -16.43
C MET A 508 -7.25 -0.85 -15.88
N HIS A 509 -7.19 -1.15 -14.58
CA HIS A 509 -8.16 -2.03 -13.90
C HIS A 509 -9.37 -1.27 -13.34
N GLY A 510 -9.31 0.05 -13.25
CA GLY A 510 -10.38 0.87 -12.70
C GLY A 510 -11.60 0.95 -13.60
N ARG A 511 -12.79 1.06 -13.00
CA ARG A 511 -14.08 1.23 -13.68
C ARG A 511 -14.54 2.68 -13.70
N VAL A 512 -15.43 3.00 -14.64
CA VAL A 512 -16.15 4.29 -14.65
C VAL A 512 -17.38 4.17 -13.77
N ILE A 513 -17.45 4.95 -12.69
CA ILE A 513 -18.51 4.81 -11.66
C ILE A 513 -19.60 5.89 -11.72
N VAL A 514 -19.38 6.96 -12.49
CA VAL A 514 -20.35 8.04 -12.72
C VAL A 514 -20.29 8.53 -14.17
N GLY A 515 -21.38 9.13 -14.65
CA GLY A 515 -21.49 9.66 -16.00
C GLY A 515 -22.06 8.67 -17.02
N GLU A 516 -22.12 9.08 -18.28
CA GLU A 516 -22.77 8.32 -19.36
C GLU A 516 -22.03 7.02 -19.70
N GLN A 517 -20.71 6.99 -19.51
CA GLN A 517 -19.84 5.83 -19.78
C GLN A 517 -19.72 4.90 -18.57
N LYS A 518 -20.66 4.94 -17.62
CA LYS A 518 -20.60 4.14 -16.39
C LYS A 518 -20.57 2.64 -16.69
N ASP A 519 -19.57 1.96 -16.13
CA ASP A 519 -19.43 0.51 -16.17
C ASP A 519 -20.44 -0.17 -15.20
N PRO A 520 -20.80 -1.44 -15.43
CA PRO A 520 -21.59 -2.22 -14.48
C PRO A 520 -20.95 -2.26 -13.09
N ALA A 521 -21.79 -2.21 -12.04
CA ALA A 521 -21.38 -2.40 -10.66
C ALA A 521 -20.76 -3.81 -10.49
N PRO A 522 -19.68 -3.96 -9.70
CA PRO A 522 -19.02 -5.25 -9.58
C PRO A 522 -19.72 -6.06 -8.47
N GLU A 523 -19.66 -7.39 -8.56
CA GLU A 523 -20.08 -8.23 -7.43
C GLU A 523 -19.04 -8.21 -6.31
N TYR A 524 -17.76 -8.06 -6.67
CA TYR A 524 -16.61 -8.12 -5.77
C TYR A 524 -15.64 -6.95 -5.95
N ILE A 525 -15.02 -6.56 -4.83
CA ILE A 525 -13.83 -5.70 -4.81
C ILE A 525 -12.70 -6.39 -4.04
N TYR A 526 -11.47 -5.98 -4.30
CA TYR A 526 -10.28 -6.74 -3.94
C TYR A 526 -9.32 -5.96 -3.06
N PHE A 527 -8.56 -6.71 -2.25
CA PHE A 527 -7.60 -6.17 -1.31
C PHE A 527 -6.29 -6.95 -1.32
N HIS A 528 -5.20 -6.26 -1.04
CA HIS A 528 -3.90 -6.86 -0.82
C HIS A 528 -3.10 -6.13 0.26
N ARG A 529 -2.21 -6.89 0.88
CA ARG A 529 -1.16 -6.35 1.74
C ARG A 529 0.09 -7.18 1.55
N ASP A 530 1.20 -6.45 1.52
CA ASP A 530 2.53 -7.02 1.42
C ASP A 530 3.43 -6.37 2.49
N ARG A 531 4.73 -6.19 2.21
CA ARG A 531 5.66 -5.58 3.18
C ARG A 531 5.27 -4.14 3.53
N MET A 532 5.18 -3.88 4.84
CA MET A 532 4.92 -2.56 5.42
C MET A 532 6.16 -2.13 6.22
N ASP A 533 6.90 -1.17 5.69
CA ASP A 533 8.20 -0.74 6.22
C ASP A 533 9.11 -1.97 6.47
N GLU A 534 9.57 -2.21 7.69
CA GLU A 534 10.45 -3.34 8.05
C GLU A 534 9.74 -4.70 8.26
N ALA A 535 8.41 -4.77 8.13
CA ALA A 535 7.64 -5.99 8.39
C ALA A 535 7.08 -6.61 7.10
N TYR A 536 7.62 -7.77 6.71
CA TYR A 536 7.10 -8.55 5.58
C TYR A 536 5.80 -9.29 5.95
N GLU A 537 4.84 -9.24 5.03
CA GLU A 537 3.54 -9.90 5.11
C GLU A 537 3.08 -10.26 3.68
N LEU A 538 2.11 -11.16 3.54
CA LEU A 538 1.48 -11.47 2.25
C LEU A 538 0.03 -11.89 2.49
N MET A 539 -0.90 -10.98 2.18
CA MET A 539 -2.34 -11.18 2.35
C MET A 539 -3.11 -10.74 1.11
N ARG A 540 -4.16 -11.47 0.77
CA ARG A 540 -5.08 -11.18 -0.33
C ARG A 540 -6.51 -11.31 0.14
N GLY A 541 -7.44 -10.61 -0.47
CA GLY A 541 -8.84 -10.74 -0.10
C GLY A 541 -9.78 -10.16 -1.12
N CYS A 542 -11.06 -10.50 -0.96
CA CYS A 542 -12.16 -9.90 -1.69
C CYS A 542 -13.33 -9.67 -0.74
N ARG A 543 -14.27 -8.82 -1.14
CA ARG A 543 -15.57 -8.69 -0.48
C ARG A 543 -16.69 -8.47 -1.47
N ASP A 544 -17.88 -8.92 -1.09
CA ASP A 544 -19.14 -8.46 -1.66
C ASP A 544 -19.81 -7.45 -0.70
N HIS A 545 -21.13 -7.26 -0.81
CA HIS A 545 -21.89 -6.38 0.08
C HIS A 545 -22.04 -6.89 1.53
N ARG A 546 -21.82 -8.18 1.78
CA ARG A 546 -22.06 -8.81 3.10
C ARG A 546 -20.87 -9.55 3.65
N PHE A 547 -20.08 -10.23 2.82
CA PHE A 547 -18.98 -11.06 3.25
C PHE A 547 -17.65 -10.50 2.80
N LYS A 548 -16.64 -10.72 3.63
CA LYS A 548 -15.25 -10.40 3.33
C LYS A 548 -14.35 -11.59 3.62
N TYR A 549 -13.56 -11.98 2.63
CA TYR A 549 -12.60 -13.06 2.70
C TYR A 549 -11.18 -12.51 2.71
N ILE A 550 -10.33 -13.09 3.56
CA ILE A 550 -8.90 -12.80 3.61
C ILE A 550 -8.11 -14.12 3.63
N ARG A 551 -7.12 -14.19 2.76
CA ARG A 551 -6.11 -15.24 2.66
C ARG A 551 -4.81 -14.78 3.31
N ASN A 552 -4.32 -15.53 4.30
CA ASN A 552 -3.00 -15.31 4.89
C ASN A 552 -1.99 -16.32 4.33
N TYR A 553 -0.95 -15.84 3.65
CA TYR A 553 0.14 -16.68 3.15
C TYR A 553 1.30 -16.82 4.16
N GLU A 554 1.28 -16.02 5.23
CA GLU A 554 2.24 -16.07 6.36
C GLU A 554 1.50 -16.28 7.71
N PRO A 555 0.72 -17.38 7.86
CA PRO A 555 -0.11 -17.60 9.05
C PRO A 555 0.70 -17.72 10.35
N GLN A 556 1.96 -18.11 10.27
CA GLN A 556 2.88 -18.21 11.40
C GLN A 556 3.36 -16.86 11.94
N LYS A 557 3.22 -15.76 11.17
CA LYS A 557 3.62 -14.41 11.62
C LYS A 557 2.52 -13.78 12.51
N PRO A 558 2.90 -13.02 13.56
CA PRO A 558 1.93 -12.34 14.42
C PRO A 558 1.19 -11.23 13.67
N TYR A 559 0.05 -10.79 14.21
CA TYR A 559 -0.66 -9.63 13.66
C TYR A 559 0.16 -8.36 13.89
N ALA A 560 0.30 -7.92 15.15
CA ALA A 560 1.08 -6.74 15.54
C ALA A 560 2.60 -6.94 15.48
N GLN A 561 3.13 -7.23 14.28
CA GLN A 561 4.56 -7.20 13.97
C GLN A 561 5.18 -5.85 14.37
N HIS A 562 6.48 -5.83 14.66
CA HIS A 562 7.15 -4.58 14.97
C HIS A 562 7.33 -3.73 13.71
N ILE A 563 6.82 -2.50 13.78
CA ILE A 563 7.15 -1.42 12.88
C ILE A 563 7.46 -0.22 13.77
N SER A 564 8.70 0.23 13.77
CA SER A 564 9.27 1.32 14.57
C SER A 564 8.43 2.59 14.50
N TYR A 565 7.89 2.91 13.33
CA TYR A 565 7.01 4.05 13.16
C TYR A 565 5.64 3.80 13.82
N MET A 566 5.01 2.65 13.55
CA MET A 566 3.70 2.28 14.11
C MET A 566 3.72 2.18 15.64
N ASP A 567 4.81 1.66 16.22
CA ASP A 567 4.98 1.45 17.66
C ASP A 567 5.07 2.76 18.48
N LYS A 568 5.16 3.92 17.80
CA LYS A 568 5.06 5.24 18.45
C LYS A 568 3.63 5.61 18.83
N MET A 569 2.62 4.92 18.30
CA MET A 569 1.22 5.22 18.56
C MET A 569 0.84 4.88 20.02
N PRO A 570 0.30 5.82 20.82
CA PRO A 570 -0.09 5.58 22.21
C PRO A 570 -1.06 4.41 22.37
N THR A 571 -2.09 4.32 21.51
CA THR A 571 -3.03 3.19 21.50
C THR A 571 -2.34 1.84 21.28
N LEU A 572 -1.35 1.74 20.40
CA LEU A 572 -0.61 0.49 20.20
C LEU A 572 0.27 0.14 21.39
N ARG A 573 0.92 1.15 21.99
CA ARG A 573 1.71 0.94 23.22
C ARG A 573 0.85 0.41 24.35
N GLU A 574 -0.39 0.89 24.45
CA GLU A 574 -1.34 0.40 25.45
C GLU A 574 -1.79 -1.04 25.17
N LEU A 575 -2.12 -1.37 23.91
CA LEU A 575 -2.39 -2.75 23.49
C LEU A 575 -1.22 -3.68 23.83
N ARG A 576 0.03 -3.28 23.56
CA ARG A 576 1.23 -4.06 23.89
C ARG A 576 1.45 -4.19 25.40
N ARG A 577 1.23 -3.12 26.18
CA ARG A 577 1.32 -3.15 27.65
C ARG A 577 0.31 -4.16 28.22
N MET A 578 -0.95 -4.07 27.80
CA MET A 578 -2.01 -4.96 28.25
C MET A 578 -1.80 -6.41 27.80
N ASP A 579 -1.22 -6.65 26.61
CA ASP A 579 -0.81 -8.00 26.17
C ASP A 579 0.25 -8.61 27.10
N ILE A 580 1.26 -7.83 27.48
CA ILE A 580 2.32 -8.26 28.42
C ILE A 580 1.74 -8.58 29.81
N GLU A 581 0.78 -7.77 30.25
CA GLU A 581 0.11 -7.96 31.54
C GLU A 581 -0.96 -9.06 31.52
N GLY A 582 -1.33 -9.58 30.34
CA GLY A 582 -2.40 -10.57 30.19
C GLY A 582 -3.79 -10.02 30.48
N THR A 583 -4.02 -8.72 30.28
CA THR A 583 -5.26 -8.02 30.66
C THR A 583 -6.21 -7.72 29.50
N LEU A 584 -5.81 -7.97 28.25
CA LEU A 584 -6.65 -7.82 27.06
C LEU A 584 -7.87 -8.77 27.10
N LYS A 585 -9.03 -8.29 26.61
CA LYS A 585 -10.27 -9.08 26.60
C LYS A 585 -11.00 -9.00 25.27
N GLY A 586 -11.76 -10.05 24.96
CA GLY A 586 -12.65 -10.07 23.79
C GLY A 586 -11.94 -9.74 22.48
N ALA A 587 -12.46 -8.76 21.74
CA ALA A 587 -11.94 -8.36 20.44
C ALA A 587 -10.56 -7.70 20.48
N GLU A 588 -10.15 -7.10 21.61
CA GLU A 588 -8.85 -6.45 21.81
C GLU A 588 -7.68 -7.43 21.60
N VAL A 589 -7.91 -8.71 21.93
CA VAL A 589 -6.91 -9.78 21.78
C VAL A 589 -6.56 -10.03 20.32
N THR A 590 -7.50 -9.79 19.39
CA THR A 590 -7.38 -10.20 17.98
C THR A 590 -6.12 -9.66 17.33
N PHE A 591 -5.79 -8.39 17.56
CA PHE A 591 -4.63 -7.74 16.95
C PHE A 591 -3.28 -8.14 17.58
N MET A 592 -3.30 -8.69 18.79
CA MET A 592 -2.09 -9.07 19.53
C MET A 592 -1.72 -10.56 19.40
N ARG A 593 -2.56 -11.35 18.71
CA ARG A 593 -2.32 -12.78 18.45
C ARG A 593 -0.97 -13.00 17.76
N LYS A 594 -0.30 -14.07 18.19
CA LYS A 594 1.05 -14.44 17.73
C LYS A 594 1.08 -15.18 16.39
N SER A 595 -0.09 -15.58 15.90
CA SER A 595 -0.31 -16.22 14.60
C SER A 595 -1.67 -15.80 14.03
N LYS A 596 -1.85 -16.05 12.72
CA LYS A 596 -3.08 -15.80 11.95
C LYS A 596 -3.66 -17.12 11.46
N PRO A 597 -4.98 -17.24 11.30
CA PRO A 597 -5.56 -18.36 10.59
C PRO A 597 -5.21 -18.29 9.11
N VAL A 598 -5.14 -19.44 8.46
CA VAL A 598 -4.85 -19.62 7.03
C VAL A 598 -5.86 -18.88 6.14
N GLU A 599 -7.11 -18.80 6.60
CA GLU A 599 -8.22 -18.08 5.97
C GLU A 599 -9.08 -17.38 7.02
N GLU A 600 -9.58 -16.19 6.67
CA GLU A 600 -10.54 -15.42 7.45
C GLU A 600 -11.77 -15.13 6.60
N LEU A 601 -12.96 -15.26 7.19
CA LEU A 601 -14.23 -14.92 6.58
C LEU A 601 -15.08 -14.14 7.58
N TYR A 602 -15.61 -12.99 7.19
CA TYR A 602 -16.41 -12.12 8.06
C TYR A 602 -17.76 -11.81 7.41
N ASP A 603 -18.81 -11.74 8.23
CA ASP A 603 -20.11 -11.18 7.85
C ASP A 603 -20.13 -9.72 8.29
N ILE A 604 -19.72 -8.80 7.40
CA ILE A 604 -19.48 -7.38 7.73
C ILE A 604 -20.76 -6.60 8.06
N VAL A 605 -21.93 -7.15 7.74
CA VAL A 605 -23.22 -6.56 8.14
C VAL A 605 -23.49 -6.78 9.62
N HIS A 606 -23.17 -7.98 10.14
CA HIS A 606 -23.40 -8.32 11.55
C HIS A 606 -22.17 -8.08 12.44
N ASP A 607 -20.97 -8.05 11.85
CA ASP A 607 -19.68 -7.82 12.51
C ASP A 607 -18.84 -6.81 11.70
N PRO A 608 -19.22 -5.52 11.72
CA PRO A 608 -18.55 -4.46 10.94
C PRO A 608 -17.11 -4.17 11.39
N HIS A 609 -16.66 -4.78 12.48
CA HIS A 609 -15.30 -4.66 12.99
C HIS A 609 -14.44 -5.89 12.68
N GLU A 610 -14.98 -6.89 11.99
CA GLU A 610 -14.28 -8.10 11.54
C GLU A 610 -13.60 -8.83 12.72
N THR A 611 -14.33 -9.05 13.81
CA THR A 611 -13.83 -9.63 15.07
C THR A 611 -14.09 -11.13 15.19
N VAL A 612 -15.04 -11.68 14.44
CA VAL A 612 -15.48 -13.07 14.50
C VAL A 612 -15.20 -13.77 13.17
N ASN A 613 -14.10 -14.53 13.09
CA ASN A 613 -13.78 -15.33 11.92
C ASN A 613 -14.76 -16.52 11.76
N LEU A 614 -15.41 -16.60 10.60
CA LEU A 614 -16.40 -17.62 10.22
C LEU A 614 -15.81 -18.76 9.37
N ALA A 615 -14.54 -18.68 8.95
CA ALA A 615 -13.94 -19.62 7.98
C ALA A 615 -14.00 -21.09 8.43
N ALA A 616 -13.90 -21.36 9.74
CA ALA A 616 -13.97 -22.71 10.29
C ALA A 616 -15.42 -23.22 10.51
N LYS A 617 -16.45 -22.39 10.29
CA LYS A 617 -17.84 -22.76 10.57
C LYS A 617 -18.46 -23.44 9.36
N ALA A 618 -18.88 -24.70 9.52
CA ALA A 618 -19.46 -25.52 8.44
C ALA A 618 -20.58 -24.84 7.64
N LYS A 619 -21.44 -24.05 8.32
CA LYS A 619 -22.53 -23.27 7.70
C LYS A 619 -22.05 -22.31 6.59
N TYR A 620 -20.81 -21.83 6.65
CA TYR A 620 -20.26 -20.83 5.73
C TYR A 620 -19.29 -21.44 4.71
N LYS A 621 -19.21 -22.77 4.60
CA LYS A 621 -18.26 -23.46 3.71
C LYS A 621 -18.40 -23.05 2.23
N ASP A 622 -19.64 -22.89 1.76
CA ASP A 622 -19.90 -22.53 0.37
C ASP A 622 -19.51 -21.07 0.08
N VAL A 623 -19.83 -20.16 1.01
CA VAL A 623 -19.41 -18.75 0.93
C VAL A 623 -17.89 -18.64 0.93
N LEU A 624 -17.22 -19.32 1.87
CA LEU A 624 -15.76 -19.37 1.93
C LEU A 624 -15.16 -19.86 0.61
N THR A 625 -15.71 -20.93 0.04
CA THR A 625 -15.21 -21.52 -1.21
C THR A 625 -15.41 -20.59 -2.39
N LYS A 626 -16.58 -19.94 -2.50
CA LYS A 626 -16.86 -18.95 -3.55
C LYS A 626 -15.84 -17.81 -3.50
N MET A 627 -15.70 -17.16 -2.34
CA MET A 627 -14.82 -16.00 -2.19
C MET A 627 -13.33 -16.33 -2.30
N ARG A 628 -12.92 -17.54 -1.87
CA ARG A 628 -11.57 -18.04 -2.12
C ARG A 628 -11.30 -18.13 -3.62
N ASN A 629 -12.20 -18.75 -4.37
CA ASN A 629 -12.04 -18.92 -5.81
C ASN A 629 -12.06 -17.57 -6.53
N GLU A 630 -12.89 -16.63 -6.08
CA GLU A 630 -12.91 -15.26 -6.58
C GLU A 630 -11.56 -14.55 -6.37
N THR A 631 -10.99 -14.67 -5.17
CA THR A 631 -9.67 -14.08 -4.87
C THR A 631 -8.57 -14.71 -5.74
N ILE A 632 -8.66 -16.03 -5.97
CA ILE A 632 -7.74 -16.76 -6.85
C ILE A 632 -7.85 -16.26 -8.30
N ALA A 633 -9.08 -16.13 -8.81
CA ALA A 633 -9.35 -15.67 -10.17
C ALA A 633 -8.81 -14.25 -10.39
N TRP A 634 -9.08 -13.33 -9.47
CA TRP A 634 -8.53 -11.98 -9.52
C TRP A 634 -7.00 -11.97 -9.57
N GLN A 635 -6.33 -12.72 -8.68
CA GLN A 635 -4.87 -12.81 -8.69
C GLN A 635 -4.33 -13.32 -10.03
N ASP A 636 -5.01 -14.30 -10.66
CA ASP A 636 -4.61 -14.85 -11.96
C ASP A 636 -4.87 -13.87 -13.11
N GLU A 637 -5.97 -13.11 -13.06
CA GLU A 637 -6.34 -12.08 -14.03
C GLU A 637 -5.31 -10.95 -14.10
N ILE A 638 -4.92 -10.40 -12.95
CA ILE A 638 -4.07 -9.20 -12.89
C ILE A 638 -2.57 -9.50 -12.84
N GLY A 639 -2.17 -10.76 -12.74
CA GLY A 639 -0.77 -11.15 -12.57
C GLY A 639 -0.15 -10.67 -11.26
N ASP A 640 -0.55 -11.26 -10.12
CA ASP A 640 -0.06 -10.87 -8.78
C ASP A 640 1.46 -11.07 -8.58
N LEU A 641 2.22 -10.00 -8.78
CA LEU A 641 3.68 -9.95 -8.59
C LEU A 641 4.11 -10.04 -7.12
N GLY A 642 3.19 -9.92 -6.14
CA GLY A 642 3.54 -10.12 -4.73
C GLY A 642 3.85 -11.59 -4.39
N LEU A 643 3.52 -12.53 -5.27
CA LEU A 643 3.94 -13.94 -5.16
C LEU A 643 5.40 -14.17 -5.59
N VAL A 644 5.98 -13.25 -6.35
CA VAL A 644 7.43 -13.22 -6.62
C VAL A 644 8.14 -12.76 -5.35
N PRO A 645 9.16 -13.48 -4.86
CA PRO A 645 9.94 -13.03 -3.72
C PRO A 645 10.49 -11.61 -3.95
N GLU A 646 10.23 -10.70 -3.00
CA GLU A 646 10.67 -9.30 -3.08
C GLU A 646 12.14 -9.13 -3.49
N PRO A 647 13.13 -9.88 -2.95
CA PRO A 647 14.52 -9.73 -3.39
C PRO A 647 14.75 -10.10 -4.86
N ILE A 648 14.02 -11.06 -5.39
CA ILE A 648 14.09 -11.46 -6.81
C ILE A 648 13.41 -10.40 -7.68
N MET A 649 12.20 -9.96 -7.30
CA MET A 649 11.48 -8.91 -8.02
C MET A 649 12.31 -7.63 -8.13
N MET A 650 12.95 -7.22 -7.03
CA MET A 650 13.81 -6.05 -7.03
C MET A 650 15.04 -6.20 -7.91
N GLU A 651 15.70 -7.36 -7.91
CA GLU A 651 16.85 -7.61 -8.77
C GLU A 651 16.44 -7.58 -10.25
N ASN A 652 15.28 -8.16 -10.59
CA ASN A 652 14.74 -8.11 -11.95
C ASN A 652 14.43 -6.68 -12.40
N MET A 653 13.86 -5.84 -11.51
CA MET A 653 13.53 -4.44 -11.82
C MET A 653 14.75 -3.53 -11.83
N ARG A 654 15.72 -3.77 -10.95
CA ARG A 654 16.90 -2.93 -10.73
C ARG A 654 18.12 -3.78 -10.39
N PRO A 655 18.74 -4.42 -11.40
CA PRO A 655 19.90 -5.27 -11.17
C PRO A 655 21.02 -4.53 -10.44
N GLY A 656 21.57 -5.15 -9.39
CA GLY A 656 22.59 -4.53 -8.54
C GLY A 656 22.14 -3.23 -7.86
N ASN A 657 20.84 -3.03 -7.68
CA ASN A 657 20.20 -1.82 -7.17
C ASN A 657 20.53 -0.55 -7.99
N GLN A 658 20.76 -0.71 -9.31
CA GLN A 658 21.07 0.39 -10.22
C GLN A 658 19.82 0.89 -10.96
N MET A 659 19.68 2.22 -11.05
CA MET A 659 18.60 2.83 -11.82
C MET A 659 19.03 2.99 -13.27
N GLN A 660 18.33 2.32 -14.17
CA GLN A 660 18.56 2.45 -15.61
C GLN A 660 18.22 3.87 -16.09
N ARG A 661 18.80 4.30 -17.21
CA ARG A 661 18.59 5.64 -17.78
C ARG A 661 17.74 5.56 -19.05
N THR A 662 16.77 6.45 -19.17
CA THR A 662 15.97 6.63 -20.39
C THR A 662 16.86 7.12 -21.53
N ALA A 663 16.76 6.50 -22.70
CA ALA A 663 17.51 6.86 -23.89
C ALA A 663 17.23 8.31 -24.30
N LYS A 664 18.23 8.96 -24.91
CA LYS A 664 18.07 10.32 -25.42
C LYS A 664 16.99 10.34 -26.52
N PRO A 665 16.08 11.33 -26.53
CA PRO A 665 15.14 11.48 -27.62
C PRO A 665 15.86 11.92 -28.90
N GLU A 666 15.39 11.41 -30.04
CA GLU A 666 15.83 11.81 -31.37
C GLU A 666 14.80 12.77 -31.96
N ILE A 667 15.24 13.96 -32.35
CA ILE A 667 14.40 14.98 -32.99
C ILE A 667 14.66 14.93 -34.50
N VAL A 668 13.63 14.58 -35.27
CA VAL A 668 13.65 14.58 -36.74
C VAL A 668 12.85 15.78 -37.23
N ARG A 669 13.46 16.61 -38.07
CA ARG A 669 12.82 17.80 -38.65
C ARG A 669 12.75 17.68 -40.16
N GLU A 670 11.55 17.80 -40.71
CA GLU A 670 11.23 17.78 -42.13
C GLU A 670 10.49 19.08 -42.48
N GLY A 671 11.25 20.08 -42.94
CA GLY A 671 10.76 21.46 -43.07
C GLY A 671 10.41 22.07 -41.70
N ASP A 672 9.18 22.52 -41.54
CA ASP A 672 8.65 23.03 -40.25
C ASP A 672 8.09 21.93 -39.35
N THR A 673 7.95 20.71 -39.87
CA THR A 673 7.37 19.59 -39.12
C THR A 673 8.45 18.89 -38.31
N VAL A 674 8.21 18.72 -37.02
CA VAL A 674 9.09 18.00 -36.10
C VAL A 674 8.40 16.75 -35.57
N THR A 675 9.15 15.65 -35.59
CA THR A 675 8.81 14.37 -34.96
C THR A 675 9.88 14.05 -33.92
N VAL A 676 9.48 13.49 -32.78
CA VAL A 676 10.41 13.10 -31.72
C VAL A 676 10.20 11.62 -31.39
N LYS A 677 11.29 10.86 -31.29
CA LYS A 677 11.27 9.42 -30.95
C LYS A 677 12.20 9.14 -29.78
N CYS A 678 11.95 8.08 -29.04
CA CYS A 678 12.85 7.59 -27.99
C CYS A 678 12.98 6.08 -28.13
N ALA A 679 14.21 5.56 -28.05
CA ALA A 679 14.48 4.12 -28.16
C ALA A 679 14.07 3.34 -26.90
N THR A 680 13.89 4.00 -25.74
CA THR A 680 13.37 3.33 -24.54
C THR A 680 11.88 3.05 -24.71
N PRO A 681 11.45 1.77 -24.70
CA PRO A 681 10.04 1.41 -24.82
C PRO A 681 9.19 2.07 -23.73
N GLY A 682 8.00 2.56 -24.11
CA GLY A 682 7.06 3.18 -23.17
C GLY A 682 7.55 4.46 -22.50
N ALA A 683 8.55 5.14 -23.06
CA ALA A 683 9.01 6.44 -22.59
C ALA A 683 8.07 7.56 -23.04
N SER A 684 7.70 8.43 -22.11
CA SER A 684 7.00 9.68 -22.39
C SER A 684 8.01 10.79 -22.70
N ILE A 685 7.64 11.71 -23.58
CA ILE A 685 8.54 12.79 -24.03
C ILE A 685 7.94 14.14 -23.69
N GLN A 686 8.71 14.98 -22.99
CA GLN A 686 8.40 16.39 -22.79
C GLN A 686 9.16 17.22 -23.82
N ILE A 687 8.47 18.18 -24.43
CA ILE A 687 9.06 19.16 -25.35
C ILE A 687 8.88 20.58 -24.84
N THR A 688 9.85 21.44 -25.17
CA THR A 688 9.83 22.88 -24.90
C THR A 688 10.31 23.64 -26.13
N GLN A 689 9.67 24.77 -26.40
CA GLN A 689 10.03 25.69 -27.48
C GLN A 689 10.23 27.10 -26.90
N PRO A 690 10.99 27.98 -27.58
CA PRO A 690 11.14 29.37 -27.19
C PRO A 690 9.80 30.03 -26.85
N ASN A 691 9.74 30.68 -25.68
CA ASN A 691 8.56 31.42 -25.19
C ASN A 691 7.28 30.58 -25.04
N MET A 692 7.38 29.24 -25.04
CA MET A 692 6.25 28.35 -24.82
C MET A 692 6.45 27.51 -23.55
N PRO A 693 5.37 27.22 -22.79
CA PRO A 693 5.46 26.29 -21.68
C PRO A 693 5.84 24.89 -22.18
N ALA A 694 6.48 24.11 -21.33
CA ALA A 694 6.73 22.72 -21.65
C ALA A 694 5.43 21.95 -21.77
N ARG A 695 5.35 21.07 -22.77
CA ARG A 695 4.18 20.22 -23.02
C ARG A 695 4.59 18.79 -23.30
N LEU A 696 3.63 17.90 -23.14
CA LEU A 696 3.76 16.50 -23.55
C LEU A 696 3.81 16.43 -25.08
N TYR A 697 4.74 15.64 -25.60
CA TYR A 697 4.82 15.35 -27.03
C TYR A 697 3.68 14.41 -27.42
N ASN A 698 2.92 14.79 -28.44
CA ASN A 698 1.82 14.00 -28.98
C ASN A 698 1.81 14.16 -30.50
N GLY A 699 2.50 13.26 -31.20
CA GLY A 699 2.59 13.26 -32.66
C GLY A 699 3.39 14.41 -33.26
N SER A 700 3.46 14.43 -34.59
CA SER A 700 4.17 15.47 -35.34
C SER A 700 3.55 16.86 -35.12
N PHE A 701 4.38 17.90 -35.06
CA PHE A 701 3.91 19.27 -34.87
C PHE A 701 4.75 20.27 -35.66
N LYS A 702 4.21 21.47 -35.90
CA LYS A 702 4.98 22.57 -36.48
C LYS A 702 5.84 23.24 -35.42
N ALA A 703 7.16 23.26 -35.63
CA ALA A 703 8.09 23.85 -34.69
C ALA A 703 8.12 25.38 -34.78
N VAL A 704 8.27 26.03 -33.63
CA VAL A 704 8.53 27.47 -33.49
C VAL A 704 9.93 27.64 -32.93
N GLY A 705 10.91 27.82 -33.81
CA GLY A 705 12.33 27.87 -33.44
C GLY A 705 12.88 26.53 -32.98
N GLN A 706 13.87 26.56 -32.08
CA GLN A 706 14.52 25.36 -31.56
C GLN A 706 13.59 24.54 -30.68
N VAL A 707 13.59 23.22 -30.87
CA VAL A 707 12.84 22.27 -30.03
C VAL A 707 13.80 21.63 -29.04
N ARG A 708 13.50 21.73 -27.75
CA ARG A 708 14.17 20.93 -26.70
C ARG A 708 13.29 19.76 -26.31
N ALA A 709 13.83 18.54 -26.29
CA ALA A 709 13.14 17.32 -25.90
C ALA A 709 13.85 16.61 -24.73
N VAL A 710 13.06 16.01 -23.83
CA VAL A 710 13.52 15.14 -22.73
C VAL A 710 12.58 13.94 -22.65
N ALA A 711 13.14 12.73 -22.59
CA ALA A 711 12.38 11.50 -22.43
C ALA A 711 12.45 10.98 -20.99
N THR A 712 11.37 10.36 -20.51
CA THR A 712 11.28 9.78 -19.17
C THR A 712 10.50 8.47 -19.21
N ARG A 713 10.97 7.49 -18.44
CA ARG A 713 10.31 6.20 -18.23
C ARG A 713 10.15 5.98 -16.73
N ILE A 714 8.95 5.60 -16.27
CA ILE A 714 8.70 5.39 -14.83
C ILE A 714 9.69 4.35 -14.28
N GLY A 715 10.36 4.71 -13.18
CA GLY A 715 11.38 3.87 -12.56
C GLY A 715 12.80 4.01 -13.14
N PHE A 716 12.96 4.71 -14.26
CA PHE A 716 14.26 5.05 -14.87
C PHE A 716 14.67 6.49 -14.56
N GLN A 717 15.97 6.77 -14.63
CA GLN A 717 16.47 8.13 -14.68
C GLN A 717 15.99 8.82 -15.96
N THR A 718 15.57 10.07 -15.85
CA THR A 718 15.25 10.93 -16.99
C THR A 718 16.43 11.05 -17.95
N SER A 719 16.16 11.12 -19.26
CA SER A 719 17.19 11.28 -20.28
C SER A 719 17.92 12.62 -20.14
N GLU A 720 19.09 12.72 -20.75
CA GLU A 720 19.63 14.03 -21.08
C GLU A 720 18.72 14.74 -22.08
N ALA A 721 18.72 16.08 -22.05
CA ALA A 721 17.96 16.87 -22.99
C ALA A 721 18.66 16.96 -24.35
N VAL A 722 17.88 16.91 -25.41
CA VAL A 722 18.33 17.13 -26.79
C VAL A 722 17.69 18.40 -27.33
N VAL A 723 18.45 19.20 -28.05
CA VAL A 723 17.97 20.44 -28.69
C VAL A 723 18.14 20.28 -30.20
N SER A 724 17.10 20.59 -30.96
CA SER A 724 17.16 20.57 -32.43
C SER A 724 18.08 21.68 -32.94
N ASN A 725 18.60 21.49 -34.15
CA ASN A 725 19.17 22.60 -34.90
C ASN A 725 18.10 23.70 -35.12
N PRO A 726 18.52 24.98 -35.22
CA PRO A 726 17.63 26.13 -35.40
C PRO A 726 16.57 25.96 -36.49
#